data_AF-A0A0M3QXH4-F1
#
_entry.id   AF-A0A0M3QXH4-F1
#
_cell.length_a   1.000
_cell.length_b   1.000
_cell.length_c   1.000
_cell.angle_alpha   90.00
_cell.angle_beta   90.00
_cell.angle_gamma   90.00
#
_symmetry.space_group_name_H-M   'P 1'
#
loop_
_entity.id
_entity.type
_entity.pdbx_description
1 polymer ?
#
loop_
_entity_poly.entity_id
_entity_poly.type
_entity_poly.pdbx_seq_one_letter_code
_entity_poly.pdbx_strand_id
1 'polypeptide(L)'
;MATLPPRKNQTPTRICNLKPHLTPLQTLLQMGFQKHRAEKALASTGNRGVQIASDWLLAHVNDATLDECAPREYIIYVCPTGPFLQQLEEFWAKSRQMCGWNGAHNYVPHITLVSFFKAPDECSLQLSKALKQVVDMTGSLLDRPIKLELYTSQNFMGFFVAEDDANYLKRLALQYVKEVSNSIISDTYEQLDAIVACFPWCGAVSSGTRCIPRSSRSISLEPHVKSLHLTLAYQFPQAQFTALKSLVENLDASCASNWELRLYSRDPRLATKQVQKVVYPHNPHETDELELRIGDYIYLNTDGVDSSSDGWAEGISWLTGGTGHLPVNYTERTAESDAWTLHRVVQLSKSVASSLTSAEDMDIVDGRSISTEPEERQRELHQTTPHTGIIEGSSFEESEQSVEKYLRQTLQPCLELPSVQLLNNHNLSQHHNIHTPTIEITANMSCSSSNSASKKVDEIMVEPLTVQPPRPEDTLSVHSDHEHSLQSSSTKNRKLYIMRHGERVDFTFGTWIPYCFDEFGNYMRKDLNMPKVLPRRKNCPEGWQNDSPLTNVGVYQARLTGEALLEAKIQIDHVYCSPSYRCVQTCTSALEGLKMLGKPKIKLEPGLFEWLAWYPNGVPDWLNNSELIEAKYDVDCSYEPVLSAADLSAQLKETTEQFYMRNHEVLLQLLERTSGNILVVAHATTLDTCSRQLTGGAARSTNELRQVIHKIPYCSLVTVEQIEGKWQLVEPDCLPITHSKNPRFEWNALSAT
;
A
#
# COMPACT_ATOMS: atom_id res chain seq x y z
N MET A 1 30.75 -1.97 -66.43
CA MET A 1 30.59 -0.72 -65.65
C MET A 1 29.69 0.22 -66.43
N ALA A 2 28.71 0.84 -65.79
CA ALA A 2 27.91 1.92 -66.38
C ALA A 2 27.58 2.92 -65.26
N THR A 3 28.12 4.13 -65.35
CA THR A 3 27.95 5.21 -64.37
C THR A 3 26.83 6.15 -64.81
N LEU A 4 26.03 6.63 -63.85
CA LEU A 4 24.95 7.60 -64.10
C LEU A 4 25.45 9.05 -64.01
N PRO A 5 24.79 10.03 -64.67
CA PRO A 5 25.33 11.38 -64.87
C PRO A 5 25.03 12.37 -63.73
N PRO A 6 25.69 13.54 -63.70
CA PRO A 6 25.63 14.46 -62.55
C PRO A 6 24.38 15.35 -62.52
N ARG A 7 23.86 15.62 -61.31
CA ARG A 7 22.79 16.61 -61.09
C ARG A 7 23.35 18.04 -61.05
N LYS A 8 22.69 18.96 -61.76
CA LYS A 8 22.91 20.42 -61.63
C LYS A 8 21.57 21.16 -61.67
N ASN A 9 21.13 21.69 -60.53
CA ASN A 9 20.99 23.13 -60.28
C ASN A 9 20.27 23.40 -58.94
N GLN A 10 20.66 24.49 -58.28
CA GLN A 10 20.21 24.89 -56.94
C GLN A 10 19.15 26.00 -57.00
N THR A 11 18.22 26.04 -56.06
CA THR A 11 17.66 27.26 -55.41
C THR A 11 16.59 26.88 -54.37
N PRO A 12 16.30 27.70 -53.35
CA PRO A 12 17.21 28.50 -52.52
C PRO A 12 17.11 28.09 -51.04
N THR A 13 18.10 28.49 -50.23
CA THR A 13 18.13 28.24 -48.80
C THR A 13 16.99 28.95 -48.05
N ARG A 14 16.07 28.19 -47.46
CA ARG A 14 15.33 28.63 -46.26
C ARG A 14 15.65 27.66 -45.12
N ILE A 15 16.21 28.21 -44.05
CA ILE A 15 16.42 27.51 -42.79
C ILE A 15 15.04 27.21 -42.19
N CYS A 16 14.73 25.92 -42.02
CA CYS A 16 13.55 25.44 -41.31
C CYS A 16 13.98 24.38 -40.28
N ASN A 17 14.83 24.78 -39.34
CA ASN A 17 14.98 24.05 -38.09
C ASN A 17 13.65 24.18 -37.34
N LEU A 18 12.91 23.08 -37.23
CA LEU A 18 11.82 22.76 -36.26
C LEU A 18 10.98 21.61 -36.81
N LYS A 19 11.52 20.37 -36.76
CA LYS A 19 10.66 19.21 -36.50
C LYS A 19 10.53 19.11 -34.98
N PRO A 20 9.32 19.01 -34.41
CA PRO A 20 9.20 18.70 -32.99
C PRO A 20 9.84 17.33 -32.72
N HIS A 21 10.69 17.25 -31.71
CA HIS A 21 11.24 15.97 -31.27
C HIS A 21 10.09 15.08 -30.82
N LEU A 22 9.97 13.88 -31.40
CA LEU A 22 8.90 12.95 -31.05
C LEU A 22 9.08 12.51 -29.59
N THR A 23 7.98 12.38 -28.85
CA THR A 23 8.05 11.80 -27.50
C THR A 23 8.40 10.31 -27.59
N PRO A 24 9.01 9.70 -26.55
CA PRO A 24 9.34 8.27 -26.58
C PRO A 24 8.14 7.38 -26.91
N LEU A 25 6.95 7.73 -26.40
CA LEU A 25 5.69 7.06 -26.74
C LEU A 25 5.33 7.19 -28.22
N GLN A 26 5.43 8.39 -28.81
CA GLN A 26 5.16 8.60 -30.24
C GLN A 26 6.14 7.81 -31.13
N THR A 27 7.40 7.68 -30.73
CA THR A 27 8.39 6.88 -31.46
C THR A 27 8.04 5.38 -31.40
N LEU A 28 7.70 4.85 -30.23
CA LEU A 28 7.25 3.44 -30.10
C LEU A 28 5.96 3.16 -30.89
N LEU A 29 5.02 4.11 -30.92
CA LEU A 29 3.81 4.02 -31.75
C LEU A 29 4.15 4.02 -33.26
N GLN A 30 5.14 4.81 -33.70
CA GLN A 30 5.63 4.78 -35.09
C GLN A 30 6.36 3.48 -35.45
N MET A 31 7.01 2.83 -34.47
CA MET A 31 7.59 1.48 -34.63
C MET A 31 6.52 0.38 -34.72
N GLY A 32 5.24 0.71 -34.52
CA GLY A 32 4.11 -0.22 -34.65
C GLY A 32 3.68 -0.89 -33.34
N PHE A 33 4.26 -0.53 -32.20
CA PHE A 33 3.83 -1.06 -30.91
C PHE A 33 2.46 -0.50 -30.50
N GLN A 34 1.64 -1.34 -29.86
CA GLN A 34 0.34 -0.93 -29.32
C GLN A 34 0.52 0.03 -28.13
N LYS A 35 -0.38 1.02 -27.99
CA LYS A 35 -0.24 2.12 -27.00
C LYS A 35 -0.01 1.60 -25.58
N HIS A 36 -0.85 0.69 -25.09
CA HIS A 36 -0.75 0.18 -23.72
C HIS A 36 0.55 -0.60 -23.47
N ARG A 37 1.02 -1.40 -24.45
CA ARG A 37 2.32 -2.09 -24.39
C ARG A 37 3.46 -1.08 -24.34
N ALA A 38 3.44 -0.06 -25.20
CA ALA A 38 4.45 1.01 -25.20
C ALA A 38 4.50 1.79 -23.88
N GLU A 39 3.33 2.10 -23.29
CA GLU A 39 3.22 2.76 -21.99
C GLU A 39 3.73 1.87 -20.85
N LYS A 40 3.31 0.59 -20.80
CA LYS A 40 3.83 -0.40 -19.84
C LYS A 40 5.34 -0.58 -19.95
N ALA A 41 5.90 -0.57 -21.16
CA ALA A 41 7.35 -0.68 -21.38
C ALA A 41 8.10 0.56 -20.90
N LEU A 42 7.60 1.76 -21.20
CA LEU A 42 8.17 3.01 -20.69
C LEU A 42 8.10 3.08 -19.16
N ALA A 43 6.99 2.65 -18.55
CA ALA A 43 6.86 2.57 -17.10
C ALA A 43 7.78 1.51 -16.47
N SER A 44 7.89 0.32 -17.08
CA SER A 44 8.75 -0.77 -16.59
C SER A 44 10.24 -0.47 -16.70
N THR A 45 10.63 0.41 -17.64
CA THR A 45 12.02 0.85 -17.86
C THR A 45 12.35 2.22 -17.26
N GLY A 46 11.41 2.85 -16.54
CA GLY A 46 11.64 4.13 -15.84
C GLY A 46 11.72 5.35 -16.77
N ASN A 47 11.12 5.28 -17.96
CA ASN A 47 11.15 6.30 -19.01
C ASN A 47 12.57 6.68 -19.47
N ARG A 48 13.52 5.73 -19.42
CA ARG A 48 14.95 5.99 -19.70
C ARG A 48 15.31 6.13 -21.19
N GLY A 49 14.41 5.77 -22.10
CA GLY A 49 14.62 5.93 -23.54
C GLY A 49 13.74 5.00 -24.38
N VAL A 50 13.67 5.26 -25.68
CA VAL A 50 12.93 4.41 -26.64
C VAL A 50 13.57 3.03 -26.74
N GLN A 51 14.90 2.98 -26.91
CA GLN A 51 15.65 1.74 -27.13
C GLN A 51 15.43 0.72 -26.02
N ILE A 52 15.61 1.11 -24.76
CA ILE A 52 15.42 0.23 -23.60
C ILE A 52 13.96 -0.26 -23.51
N ALA A 53 12.99 0.60 -23.83
CA ALA A 53 11.58 0.22 -23.85
C ALA A 53 11.23 -0.75 -25.01
N SER A 54 11.82 -0.58 -26.21
CA SER A 54 11.66 -1.55 -27.30
C SER A 54 12.34 -2.88 -27.01
N ASP A 55 13.52 -2.86 -26.39
CA ASP A 55 14.25 -4.09 -26.03
C ASP A 55 13.50 -4.86 -24.94
N TRP A 56 12.92 -4.15 -23.96
CA TRP A 56 12.02 -4.74 -22.95
C TRP A 56 10.79 -5.39 -23.60
N LEU A 57 10.16 -4.74 -24.59
CA LEU A 57 9.02 -5.29 -25.34
C LEU A 57 9.36 -6.55 -26.15
N LEU A 58 10.58 -6.61 -26.70
CA LEU A 58 11.06 -7.77 -27.43
C LEU A 58 11.39 -8.92 -26.48
N ALA A 59 11.96 -8.64 -25.31
CA ALA A 59 12.22 -9.65 -24.28
C ALA A 59 10.93 -10.22 -23.66
N HIS A 60 9.90 -9.39 -23.48
CA HIS A 60 8.59 -9.77 -22.93
C HIS A 60 7.59 -10.22 -24.00
N VAL A 61 8.02 -10.50 -25.25
CA VAL A 61 7.10 -10.88 -26.33
C VAL A 61 6.29 -12.15 -26.04
N ASN A 62 6.83 -13.04 -25.19
CA ASN A 62 6.21 -14.29 -24.75
C ASN A 62 5.64 -14.20 -23.32
N ASP A 63 5.68 -13.04 -22.66
CA ASP A 63 5.04 -12.83 -21.37
C ASP A 63 3.51 -12.86 -21.57
N ALA A 64 2.86 -13.92 -21.06
CA ALA A 64 1.41 -14.11 -21.11
C ALA A 64 0.62 -12.93 -20.51
N THR A 65 1.29 -12.12 -19.68
CA THR A 65 0.68 -11.06 -18.88
C THR A 65 1.04 -9.66 -19.37
N LEU A 66 1.77 -9.56 -20.48
CA LEU A 66 2.15 -8.29 -21.13
C LEU A 66 0.92 -7.40 -21.45
N ASP A 67 -0.22 -8.01 -21.79
CA ASP A 67 -1.47 -7.28 -22.09
C ASP A 67 -2.39 -7.04 -20.88
N GLU A 68 -2.06 -7.52 -19.68
CA GLU A 68 -2.89 -7.30 -18.49
C GLU A 68 -2.99 -5.81 -18.14
N CYS A 69 -4.22 -5.31 -17.97
CA CYS A 69 -4.48 -3.94 -17.54
C CYS A 69 -4.44 -3.82 -16.00
N ALA A 70 -3.24 -3.96 -15.43
CA ALA A 70 -2.99 -3.84 -13.99
C ALA A 70 -2.18 -2.55 -13.70
N PRO A 71 -2.60 -1.70 -12.75
CA PRO A 71 -1.84 -0.49 -12.40
C PRO A 71 -0.57 -0.87 -11.62
N ARG A 72 0.56 -0.29 -12.03
CA ARG A 72 1.88 -0.47 -11.43
C ARG A 72 1.94 0.15 -10.03
N GLU A 73 2.69 -0.48 -9.12
CA GLU A 73 2.90 0.04 -7.75
C GLU A 73 4.15 0.91 -7.70
N TYR A 74 4.01 2.10 -7.11
CA TYR A 74 5.07 3.10 -6.95
C TYR A 74 5.32 3.39 -5.46
N ILE A 75 6.54 3.79 -5.12
CA ILE A 75 6.94 4.12 -3.74
C ILE A 75 8.03 5.19 -3.75
N ILE A 76 8.05 6.08 -2.74
CA ILE A 76 9.08 7.12 -2.61
C ILE A 76 9.87 6.93 -1.33
N TYR A 77 11.18 6.82 -1.52
CA TYR A 77 12.18 6.68 -0.48
C TYR A 77 13.07 7.90 -0.39
N VAL A 78 13.50 8.21 0.83
CA VAL A 78 14.63 9.09 1.12
C VAL A 78 15.81 8.18 1.46
N CYS A 79 16.79 8.09 0.57
CA CYS A 79 17.96 7.21 0.68
C CYS A 79 19.20 8.01 1.09
N PRO A 80 20.01 7.53 2.06
CA PRO A 80 21.27 8.18 2.42
C PRO A 80 22.31 7.94 1.33
N THR A 81 23.27 8.85 1.20
CA THR A 81 24.42 8.70 0.28
C THR A 81 25.73 9.15 0.92
N GLY A 82 26.86 8.79 0.29
CA GLY A 82 28.20 9.07 0.82
C GLY A 82 28.57 8.18 2.02
N PRO A 83 29.40 8.67 2.97
CA PRO A 83 29.98 7.84 4.03
C PRO A 83 28.98 7.08 4.90
N PHE A 84 27.80 7.65 5.16
CA PHE A 84 26.77 6.98 5.95
C PHE A 84 26.17 5.78 5.22
N LEU A 85 25.99 5.86 3.89
CA LEU A 85 25.54 4.73 3.08
C LEU A 85 26.56 3.57 3.15
N GLN A 86 27.85 3.87 2.98
CA GLN A 86 28.91 2.86 3.09
C GLN A 86 28.88 2.13 4.44
N GLN A 87 28.72 2.86 5.55
CA GLN A 87 28.60 2.25 6.88
C GLN A 87 27.39 1.31 6.99
N LEU A 88 26.25 1.68 6.39
CA LEU A 88 25.03 0.86 6.37
C LEU A 88 25.19 -0.39 5.51
N GLU A 89 25.85 -0.29 4.36
CA GLU A 89 26.18 -1.42 3.48
C GLU A 89 27.14 -2.39 4.16
N GLU A 90 28.21 -1.89 4.79
CA GLU A 90 29.13 -2.71 5.59
C GLU A 90 28.42 -3.38 6.78
N PHE A 91 27.53 -2.66 7.46
CA PHE A 91 26.71 -3.20 8.54
C PHE A 91 25.78 -4.32 8.03
N TRP A 92 25.16 -4.17 6.87
CA TRP A 92 24.32 -5.21 6.29
C TRP A 92 25.09 -6.40 5.73
N ALA A 93 26.30 -6.21 5.21
CA ALA A 93 27.19 -7.32 4.86
C ALA A 93 27.58 -8.12 6.12
N LYS A 94 28.07 -7.44 7.18
CA LYS A 94 28.49 -8.06 8.44
C LYS A 94 27.33 -8.74 9.17
N SER A 95 26.18 -8.08 9.29
CA SER A 95 24.99 -8.67 9.93
C SER A 95 24.43 -9.85 9.15
N ARG A 96 24.44 -9.83 7.81
CA ARG A 96 24.04 -10.99 6.98
C ARG A 96 24.99 -12.17 7.15
N GLN A 97 26.30 -11.92 7.24
CA GLN A 97 27.30 -12.97 7.47
C GLN A 97 27.20 -13.58 8.88
N MET A 98 26.99 -12.76 9.91
CA MET A 98 27.00 -13.19 11.32
C MET A 98 25.64 -13.70 11.83
N CYS A 99 24.55 -13.13 11.32
CA CYS A 99 23.19 -13.35 11.81
C CYS A 99 22.24 -13.91 10.72
N GLY A 100 22.71 -14.09 9.49
CA GLY A 100 21.85 -14.51 8.38
C GLY A 100 20.87 -13.42 7.93
N TRP A 101 19.87 -13.82 7.16
CA TRP A 101 18.93 -12.89 6.55
C TRP A 101 17.89 -12.37 7.57
N ASN A 102 17.71 -11.04 7.61
CA ASN A 102 16.62 -10.41 8.34
C ASN A 102 15.81 -9.49 7.42
N GLY A 103 14.63 -9.03 7.84
CA GLY A 103 13.69 -8.31 6.98
C GLY A 103 14.24 -7.02 6.36
N ALA A 104 15.24 -6.37 6.98
CA ALA A 104 15.84 -5.14 6.44
C ALA A 104 16.64 -5.40 5.16
N HIS A 105 17.23 -6.59 5.00
CA HIS A 105 18.03 -6.97 3.83
C HIS A 105 17.21 -7.09 2.54
N ASN A 106 15.87 -7.09 2.60
CA ASN A 106 15.00 -7.07 1.42
C ASN A 106 14.99 -5.70 0.71
N TYR A 107 15.57 -4.64 1.28
CA TYR A 107 15.49 -3.27 0.75
C TYR A 107 16.83 -2.55 0.84
N VAL A 108 17.09 -1.58 -0.05
CA VAL A 108 18.15 -0.57 0.12
C VAL A 108 17.95 0.26 1.40
N PRO A 109 19.00 0.91 1.98
CA PRO A 109 18.81 1.76 3.15
C PRO A 109 17.93 2.96 2.81
N HIS A 110 16.84 3.15 3.55
CA HIS A 110 15.84 4.14 3.20
C HIS A 110 14.99 4.58 4.41
N ILE A 111 14.39 5.75 4.27
CA ILE A 111 13.22 6.20 5.03
C ILE A 111 12.03 6.20 4.07
N THR A 112 10.93 5.52 4.42
CA THR A 112 9.71 5.53 3.59
C THR A 112 8.99 6.87 3.73
N LEU A 113 8.90 7.63 2.63
CA LEU A 113 8.29 8.95 2.63
C LEU A 113 6.84 8.95 2.14
N VAL A 114 6.59 8.15 1.10
CA VAL A 114 5.26 7.84 0.58
C VAL A 114 5.23 6.32 0.42
N SER A 115 4.25 5.66 1.03
CA SER A 115 4.10 4.20 0.96
C SER A 115 3.61 3.74 -0.41
N PHE A 116 3.59 2.43 -0.67
CA PHE A 116 3.13 1.88 -1.94
C PHE A 116 1.76 2.43 -2.36
N PHE A 117 1.70 3.00 -3.57
CA PHE A 117 0.48 3.51 -4.20
C PHE A 117 0.38 2.98 -5.64
N LYS A 118 -0.84 2.85 -6.16
CA LYS A 118 -1.10 2.32 -7.51
C LYS A 118 -1.37 3.43 -8.50
N ALA A 119 -0.74 3.38 -9.67
CA ALA A 119 -0.94 4.33 -10.75
C ALA A 119 -0.94 3.63 -12.12
N PRO A 120 -1.69 4.15 -13.12
CA PRO A 120 -1.58 3.70 -14.50
C PRO A 120 -0.18 3.96 -15.08
N ASP A 121 0.26 3.11 -16.01
CA ASP A 121 1.56 3.25 -16.68
C ASP A 121 1.70 4.59 -17.44
N GLU A 122 0.60 5.12 -18.01
CA GLU A 122 0.58 6.43 -18.67
C GLU A 122 0.97 7.60 -17.74
N CYS A 123 0.76 7.47 -16.42
CA CYS A 123 1.13 8.48 -15.43
C CYS A 123 2.61 8.45 -15.04
N SER A 124 3.36 7.42 -15.43
CA SER A 124 4.73 7.16 -14.96
C SER A 124 5.69 8.34 -15.16
N LEU A 125 5.64 9.00 -16.32
CA LEU A 125 6.49 10.15 -16.61
C LEU A 125 6.10 11.37 -15.76
N GLN A 126 4.80 11.56 -15.51
CA GLN A 126 4.31 12.70 -14.73
C GLN A 126 4.63 12.56 -13.24
N LEU A 127 4.48 11.37 -12.67
CA LEU A 127 4.95 11.05 -11.30
C LEU A 127 6.45 11.34 -11.13
N SER A 128 7.24 11.08 -12.17
CA SER A 128 8.68 11.32 -12.22
C SER A 128 9.07 12.78 -12.41
N LYS A 129 8.20 13.60 -13.01
CA LYS A 129 8.37 15.05 -13.16
C LYS A 129 7.99 15.78 -11.87
N ALA A 130 6.84 15.44 -11.29
CA ALA A 130 6.33 15.99 -10.04
C ALA A 130 7.36 15.89 -8.91
N LEU A 131 8.10 14.77 -8.81
CA LEU A 131 9.12 14.60 -7.76
C LEU A 131 10.25 15.63 -7.89
N LYS A 132 10.70 15.91 -9.13
CA LYS A 132 11.71 16.93 -9.39
C LYS A 132 11.16 18.33 -9.10
N GLN A 133 9.98 18.65 -9.62
CA GLN A 133 9.31 19.95 -9.43
C GLN A 133 9.13 20.30 -7.95
N VAL A 134 8.77 19.33 -7.10
CA VAL A 134 8.59 19.57 -5.66
C VAL A 134 9.90 19.96 -4.98
N VAL A 135 11.02 19.32 -5.31
CA VAL A 135 12.33 19.70 -4.74
C VAL A 135 12.74 21.08 -5.26
N ASP A 136 12.64 21.30 -6.58
CA ASP A 136 12.98 22.57 -7.23
C ASP A 136 12.17 23.75 -6.64
N MET A 137 10.88 23.56 -6.37
CA MET A 137 10.00 24.56 -5.74
C MET A 137 10.24 24.78 -4.25
N THR A 138 10.67 23.76 -3.51
CA THR A 138 10.78 23.84 -2.04
C THR A 138 11.98 24.68 -1.58
N GLY A 139 13.00 24.84 -2.43
CA GLY A 139 14.12 25.79 -2.31
C GLY A 139 15.07 25.60 -1.12
N SER A 140 14.63 24.85 -0.10
CA SER A 140 15.34 24.51 1.12
C SER A 140 15.95 23.11 0.97
N LEU A 141 17.07 23.06 0.24
CA LEU A 141 17.99 21.93 0.33
C LEU A 141 18.54 21.84 1.76
N LEU A 142 18.76 20.62 2.25
CA LEU A 142 19.35 20.34 3.56
C LEU A 142 20.70 21.07 3.69
N ASP A 143 20.78 21.92 4.70
CA ASP A 143 21.94 22.74 5.08
C ASP A 143 22.77 22.10 6.21
N ARG A 144 22.19 21.11 6.90
CA ARG A 144 22.82 20.28 7.94
C ARG A 144 22.40 18.80 7.79
N PRO A 145 23.13 17.86 8.41
CA PRO A 145 22.71 16.46 8.46
C PRO A 145 21.31 16.29 9.08
N ILE A 146 20.59 15.28 8.60
CA ILE A 146 19.34 14.85 9.23
C ILE A 146 19.67 14.24 10.58
N LYS A 147 19.08 14.76 11.66
CA LYS A 147 19.29 14.22 13.00
C LYS A 147 18.56 12.88 13.13
N LEU A 148 19.35 11.84 13.37
CA LEU A 148 18.91 10.46 13.53
C LEU A 148 19.10 10.02 14.99
N GLU A 149 18.07 9.41 15.58
CA GLU A 149 18.05 8.96 16.97
C GLU A 149 17.93 7.43 17.01
N LEU A 150 18.94 6.76 17.57
CA LEU A 150 18.99 5.31 17.61
C LEU A 150 17.93 4.72 18.54
N TYR A 151 17.14 3.78 18.02
CA TYR A 151 16.20 2.99 18.79
C TYR A 151 16.46 1.50 18.60
N THR A 152 16.52 0.76 19.72
CA THR A 152 16.67 -0.70 19.72
C THR A 152 15.62 -1.34 20.62
N SER A 153 15.05 -2.44 20.13
CA SER A 153 14.03 -3.25 20.80
C SER A 153 14.20 -4.70 20.38
N GLN A 154 13.61 -5.65 21.11
CA GLN A 154 13.86 -7.08 20.91
C GLN A 154 13.63 -7.60 19.47
N ASN A 155 12.72 -6.95 18.72
CA ASN A 155 12.32 -7.37 17.36
C ASN A 155 12.59 -6.31 16.26
N PHE A 156 13.16 -5.15 16.63
CA PHE A 156 13.40 -4.03 15.70
C PHE A 156 14.56 -3.15 16.16
N MET A 157 15.44 -2.79 15.23
CA MET A 157 16.51 -1.80 15.38
C MET A 157 16.46 -0.82 14.22
N GLY A 158 16.61 0.47 14.50
CA GLY A 158 16.56 1.51 13.48
C GLY A 158 16.87 2.90 14.02
N PHE A 159 17.07 3.85 13.12
CA PHE A 159 17.18 5.26 13.44
C PHE A 159 15.85 5.96 13.22
N PHE A 160 15.31 6.62 14.22
CA PHE A 160 14.17 7.54 14.06
C PHE A 160 14.66 8.91 13.61
N VAL A 161 13.92 9.55 12.71
CA VAL A 161 14.20 10.93 12.31
C VAL A 161 13.67 11.87 13.38
N ALA A 162 14.51 12.78 13.88
CA ALA A 162 14.10 13.79 14.86
C ALA A 162 12.97 14.68 14.34
N GLU A 163 12.15 15.22 15.24
CA GLU A 163 10.86 15.83 14.89
C GLU A 163 10.95 16.95 13.84
N ASP A 164 11.92 17.87 13.96
CA ASP A 164 12.10 18.98 13.01
C ASP A 164 12.38 18.51 11.57
N ASP A 165 13.29 17.53 11.44
CA ASP A 165 13.70 16.99 10.14
C ASP A 165 12.62 16.06 9.58
N ALA A 166 11.91 15.33 10.45
CA ALA A 166 10.75 14.54 10.07
C ALA A 166 9.61 15.43 9.57
N ASN A 167 9.42 16.61 10.16
CA ASN A 167 8.44 17.60 9.72
C ASN A 167 8.82 18.24 8.37
N TYR A 168 10.12 18.47 8.11
CA TYR A 168 10.61 18.87 6.78
C TYR A 168 10.29 17.80 5.71
N LEU A 169 10.66 16.53 5.96
CA LEU A 169 10.38 15.44 5.03
C LEU A 169 8.87 15.27 4.79
N LYS A 170 8.04 15.30 5.84
CA LYS A 170 6.57 15.24 5.71
C LYS A 170 5.99 16.37 4.85
N ARG A 171 6.57 17.58 4.88
CA ARG A 171 6.17 18.68 3.99
C ARG A 171 6.47 18.35 2.53
N LEU A 172 7.65 17.81 2.21
CA LEU A 172 7.97 17.32 0.85
C LEU A 172 6.97 16.24 0.39
N ALA A 173 6.62 15.28 1.26
CA ALA A 173 5.63 14.25 0.96
C ALA A 173 4.25 14.83 0.63
N LEU A 174 3.75 15.75 1.46
CA LEU A 174 2.48 16.46 1.26
C LEU A 174 2.48 17.29 -0.03
N GLN A 175 3.59 17.95 -0.34
CA GLN A 175 3.73 18.76 -1.54
C GLN A 175 3.79 17.89 -2.81
N TYR A 176 4.40 16.71 -2.76
CA TYR A 176 4.33 15.69 -3.81
C TYR A 176 2.91 15.17 -4.03
N VAL A 177 2.19 14.83 -2.96
CA VAL A 177 0.78 14.41 -3.05
C VAL A 177 -0.05 15.47 -3.76
N LYS A 178 0.11 16.74 -3.37
CA LYS A 178 -0.58 17.88 -3.97
C LYS A 178 -0.21 18.08 -5.46
N GLU A 179 1.06 18.00 -5.81
CA GLU A 179 1.53 18.23 -7.18
C GLU A 179 1.05 17.14 -8.15
N VAL A 180 1.06 15.88 -7.71
CA VAL A 180 0.49 14.76 -8.46
C VAL A 180 -1.02 14.93 -8.63
N SER A 181 -1.75 15.29 -7.56
CA SER A 181 -3.20 15.57 -7.67
C SER A 181 -3.51 16.69 -8.67
N ASN A 182 -2.78 17.80 -8.62
CA ASN A 182 -2.95 18.93 -9.55
C ASN A 182 -2.66 18.53 -11.00
N SER A 183 -1.57 17.78 -11.23
CA SER A 183 -1.16 17.32 -12.57
C SER A 183 -2.24 16.48 -13.25
N ILE A 184 -2.81 15.50 -12.53
CA ILE A 184 -3.85 14.60 -13.05
C ILE A 184 -5.14 15.37 -13.42
N ILE A 185 -5.45 16.43 -12.65
CA ILE A 185 -6.56 17.33 -12.95
C ILE A 185 -6.26 18.11 -14.25
N SER A 186 -5.06 18.69 -14.37
CA SER A 186 -4.66 19.48 -15.55
C SER A 186 -4.70 18.67 -16.86
N ASP A 187 -4.11 17.46 -16.88
CA ASP A 187 -4.13 16.54 -18.03
C ASP A 187 -5.55 16.14 -18.47
N THR A 188 -6.52 16.24 -17.54
CA THR A 188 -7.93 15.96 -17.82
C THR A 188 -8.64 17.15 -18.47
N TYR A 189 -8.27 18.39 -18.11
CA TYR A 189 -8.80 19.60 -18.77
C TYR A 189 -8.16 19.83 -20.15
N GLU A 190 -6.85 19.69 -20.31
CA GLU A 190 -6.19 19.90 -21.62
C GLU A 190 -6.67 18.91 -22.70
N GLN A 191 -6.96 17.66 -22.33
CA GLN A 191 -7.57 16.69 -23.26
C GLN A 191 -9.00 17.05 -23.64
N LEU A 192 -9.78 17.66 -22.74
CA LEU A 192 -11.13 18.14 -23.06
C LEU A 192 -11.06 19.32 -24.03
N ASP A 193 -10.21 20.31 -23.76
CA ASP A 193 -10.04 21.48 -24.64
C ASP A 193 -9.47 21.10 -26.01
N ALA A 194 -8.51 20.16 -26.09
CA ALA A 194 -7.99 19.66 -27.36
C ALA A 194 -9.07 18.93 -28.20
N ILE A 195 -9.95 18.15 -27.56
CA ILE A 195 -11.05 17.47 -28.25
C ILE A 195 -12.10 18.48 -28.73
N VAL A 196 -12.44 19.48 -27.91
CA VAL A 196 -13.40 20.55 -28.24
C VAL A 196 -12.86 21.46 -29.36
N ALA A 197 -11.57 21.81 -29.33
CA ALA A 197 -10.92 22.63 -30.34
C ALA A 197 -10.76 21.91 -31.70
N CYS A 198 -10.46 20.60 -31.70
CA CYS A 198 -10.33 19.83 -32.93
C CYS A 198 -11.67 19.40 -33.53
N PHE A 199 -12.74 19.26 -32.73
CA PHE A 199 -14.06 18.80 -33.21
C PHE A 199 -15.22 19.65 -32.65
N PRO A 200 -15.42 20.89 -33.14
CA PRO A 200 -16.47 21.80 -32.63
C PRO A 200 -17.91 21.28 -32.75
N TRP A 201 -18.14 20.27 -33.59
CA TRP A 201 -19.47 19.69 -33.86
C TRP A 201 -19.85 18.51 -32.96
N CYS A 202 -18.91 17.97 -32.16
CA CYS A 202 -19.18 16.84 -31.25
C CYS A 202 -19.98 17.23 -30.00
N GLY A 203 -20.37 18.50 -29.87
CA GLY A 203 -21.15 19.04 -28.75
C GLY A 203 -22.65 18.69 -28.75
N ALA A 204 -23.11 17.62 -29.41
CA ALA A 204 -24.48 17.12 -29.29
C ALA A 204 -24.68 15.66 -29.78
N VAL A 205 -25.31 14.83 -28.94
CA VAL A 205 -26.00 13.55 -29.26
C VAL A 205 -25.17 12.30 -29.69
N SER A 206 -24.76 11.54 -28.67
CA SER A 206 -25.03 10.10 -28.44
C SER A 206 -24.75 8.97 -29.47
N SER A 207 -24.13 7.92 -28.90
CA SER A 207 -24.32 6.47 -29.17
C SER A 207 -23.58 5.79 -30.34
N GLY A 208 -22.70 4.84 -29.97
CA GLY A 208 -22.47 3.62 -30.77
C GLY A 208 -21.01 3.18 -30.93
N THR A 209 -20.66 2.08 -30.24
CA THR A 209 -19.51 1.18 -30.54
C THR A 209 -18.13 1.55 -29.97
N ARG A 210 -17.61 0.68 -29.08
CA ARG A 210 -16.24 0.62 -28.54
C ARG A 210 -15.71 1.90 -27.85
N CYS A 211 -16.11 2.07 -26.60
CA CYS A 211 -15.36 2.90 -25.64
C CYS A 211 -14.97 2.03 -24.45
N ILE A 212 -13.67 1.97 -24.14
CA ILE A 212 -13.15 1.41 -22.88
C ILE A 212 -13.80 2.21 -21.73
N PRO A 213 -14.28 1.58 -20.64
CA PRO A 213 -14.89 2.31 -19.54
C PRO A 213 -13.91 3.35 -18.98
N ARG A 214 -14.35 4.62 -18.91
CA ARG A 214 -13.61 5.68 -18.22
C ARG A 214 -13.63 5.41 -16.72
N SER A 215 -12.71 4.58 -16.23
CA SER A 215 -12.42 4.49 -14.80
C SER A 215 -11.79 5.80 -14.33
N SER A 216 -12.36 6.37 -13.27
CA SER A 216 -11.94 7.61 -12.60
C SER A 216 -10.42 7.75 -12.48
N ARG A 217 -9.85 8.85 -12.99
CA ARG A 217 -8.43 9.21 -12.82
C ARG A 217 -8.14 9.68 -11.39
N SER A 218 -8.19 8.78 -10.42
CA SER A 218 -7.84 9.06 -9.03
C SER A 218 -6.70 8.14 -8.58
N ILE A 219 -5.47 8.63 -8.66
CA ILE A 219 -4.32 7.99 -7.98
C ILE A 219 -4.53 8.22 -6.47
N SER A 220 -4.78 7.15 -5.73
CA SER A 220 -4.92 7.22 -4.27
C SER A 220 -3.53 7.33 -3.64
N LEU A 221 -3.15 8.56 -3.28
CA LEU A 221 -1.80 8.90 -2.82
C LEU A 221 -1.87 9.57 -1.44
N GLU A 222 -1.32 8.91 -0.42
CA GLU A 222 -1.26 9.44 0.96
C GLU A 222 0.19 9.58 1.44
N PRO A 223 0.55 10.69 2.13
CA PRO A 223 1.88 10.84 2.73
C PRO A 223 2.07 9.84 3.88
N HIS A 224 3.30 9.42 4.16
CA HIS A 224 3.53 8.47 5.27
C HIS A 224 3.27 9.13 6.64
N VAL A 225 2.18 8.73 7.30
CA VAL A 225 1.68 9.36 8.55
C VAL A 225 2.35 8.90 9.84
N LYS A 226 3.17 7.83 9.81
CA LYS A 226 3.88 7.33 11.01
C LYS A 226 5.12 8.17 11.33
N SER A 227 5.82 7.81 12.41
CA SER A 227 7.17 8.28 12.68
C SER A 227 8.13 7.82 11.58
N LEU A 228 8.84 8.76 10.96
CA LEU A 228 9.82 8.46 9.93
C LEU A 228 11.05 7.81 10.58
N HIS A 229 11.53 6.72 9.97
CA HIS A 229 12.65 5.94 10.47
C HIS A 229 13.39 5.25 9.33
N LEU A 230 14.68 5.00 9.53
CA LEU A 230 15.51 4.10 8.74
C LEU A 230 15.64 2.78 9.50
N THR A 231 15.16 1.70 8.90
CA THR A 231 15.21 0.37 9.52
C THR A 231 16.55 -0.30 9.28
N LEU A 232 17.21 -0.77 10.35
CA LEU A 232 18.50 -1.46 10.27
C LEU A 232 18.34 -2.98 10.34
N ALA A 233 17.47 -3.46 11.23
CA ALA A 233 17.16 -4.88 11.37
C ALA A 233 15.75 -5.07 11.97
N TYR A 234 15.01 -6.05 11.46
CA TYR A 234 13.75 -6.53 12.04
C TYR A 234 13.47 -7.98 11.60
N GLN A 235 12.53 -8.67 12.25
CA GLN A 235 12.23 -10.09 11.96
C GLN A 235 13.47 -11.02 12.08
N PHE A 236 14.35 -10.76 13.04
CA PHE A 236 15.50 -11.62 13.37
C PHE A 236 15.23 -12.47 14.63
N PRO A 237 15.76 -13.70 14.74
CA PRO A 237 15.72 -14.50 15.97
C PRO A 237 16.33 -13.79 17.17
N GLN A 238 15.69 -13.90 18.35
CA GLN A 238 16.11 -13.20 19.57
C GLN A 238 17.56 -13.52 20.01
N ALA A 239 18.07 -14.72 19.69
CA ALA A 239 19.46 -15.11 19.94
C ALA A 239 20.51 -14.19 19.25
N GLN A 240 20.12 -13.51 18.17
CA GLN A 240 20.99 -12.63 17.38
C GLN A 240 20.99 -11.19 17.89
N PHE A 241 20.07 -10.84 18.80
CA PHE A 241 19.87 -9.47 19.28
C PHE A 241 21.17 -8.83 19.81
N THR A 242 21.96 -9.55 20.59
CA THR A 242 23.21 -9.02 21.17
C THR A 242 24.25 -8.70 20.09
N ALA A 243 24.40 -9.57 19.09
CA ALA A 243 25.34 -9.37 17.98
C ALA A 243 24.91 -8.20 17.09
N LEU A 244 23.62 -8.15 16.72
CA LEU A 244 23.05 -7.05 15.94
C LEU A 244 23.16 -5.72 16.68
N LYS A 245 22.86 -5.67 17.98
CA LYS A 245 22.96 -4.46 18.81
C LYS A 245 24.38 -3.91 18.82
N SER A 246 25.38 -4.78 19.03
CA SER A 246 26.79 -4.37 19.00
C SER A 246 27.22 -3.85 17.63
N LEU A 247 26.74 -4.44 16.52
CA LEU A 247 26.99 -3.92 15.17
C LEU A 247 26.34 -2.55 14.93
N VAL A 248 25.10 -2.35 15.41
CA VAL A 248 24.37 -1.07 15.29
C VAL A 248 24.99 0.04 16.13
N GLU A 249 25.49 -0.26 17.32
CA GLU A 249 26.15 0.72 18.21
C GLU A 249 27.48 1.27 17.66
N ASN A 250 28.04 0.64 16.63
CA ASN A 250 29.23 1.13 15.91
C ASN A 250 28.92 2.08 14.74
N LEU A 251 27.65 2.34 14.41
CA LEU A 251 27.25 3.23 13.31
C LEU A 251 27.29 4.70 13.76
N ASP A 252 28.05 5.53 13.03
CA ASP A 252 28.07 6.98 13.24
C ASP A 252 26.99 7.67 12.39
N ALA A 253 25.86 7.95 13.02
CA ALA A 253 24.76 8.67 12.39
C ALA A 253 25.05 10.17 12.16
N SER A 254 26.13 10.74 12.69
CA SER A 254 26.47 12.17 12.48
C SER A 254 26.94 12.48 11.06
N CYS A 255 27.43 11.46 10.32
CA CYS A 255 27.85 11.58 8.93
C CYS A 255 26.68 11.48 7.91
N ALA A 256 25.43 11.42 8.37
CA ALA A 256 24.21 11.36 7.54
C ALA A 256 23.86 12.71 6.86
N SER A 257 24.84 13.29 6.16
CA SER A 257 24.79 14.63 5.57
C SER A 257 24.12 14.69 4.20
N ASN A 258 24.15 13.59 3.44
CA ASN A 258 23.68 13.54 2.05
C ASN A 258 22.54 12.54 1.89
N TRP A 259 21.50 12.98 1.19
CA TRP A 259 20.26 12.24 0.99
C TRP A 259 19.68 12.52 -0.39
N GLU A 260 19.01 11.52 -0.95
CA GLU A 260 18.33 11.57 -2.24
C GLU A 260 16.88 11.11 -2.09
N LEU A 261 15.96 11.78 -2.79
CA LEU A 261 14.63 11.23 -3.08
C LEU A 261 14.72 10.29 -4.27
N ARG A 262 14.18 9.09 -4.11
CA ARG A 262 14.13 8.07 -5.16
C ARG A 262 12.70 7.56 -5.36
N LEU A 263 12.19 7.68 -6.58
CA LEU A 263 10.92 7.10 -7.01
C LEU A 263 11.17 5.72 -7.61
N TYR A 264 10.70 4.68 -6.92
CA TYR A 264 10.75 3.30 -7.38
C TYR A 264 9.36 2.83 -7.83
N SER A 265 9.33 1.76 -8.63
CA SER A 265 8.10 1.01 -8.92
C SER A 265 8.37 -0.48 -9.07
N ARG A 266 7.34 -1.29 -8.87
CA ARG A 266 7.34 -2.74 -9.11
C ARG A 266 6.02 -3.21 -9.71
N ASP A 267 6.04 -4.41 -10.28
CA ASP A 267 4.81 -5.12 -10.62
C ASP A 267 4.12 -5.59 -9.32
N PRO A 268 2.84 -5.25 -9.06
CA PRO A 268 2.12 -5.65 -7.86
C PRO A 268 1.94 -7.17 -7.71
N ARG A 269 2.00 -7.94 -8.80
CA ARG A 269 1.79 -9.40 -8.80
C ARG A 269 3.01 -10.15 -8.25
N LEU A 270 4.17 -9.50 -8.29
CA LEU A 270 5.45 -10.04 -7.82
C LEU A 270 5.75 -9.61 -6.37
N ALA A 271 4.87 -8.81 -5.76
CA ALA A 271 5.04 -8.20 -4.45
C ALA A 271 5.18 -9.16 -3.25
N THR A 272 4.83 -10.44 -3.41
CA THR A 272 4.96 -11.49 -2.39
C THR A 272 6.00 -12.56 -2.72
N LYS A 273 6.65 -12.48 -3.89
CA LYS A 273 7.66 -13.45 -4.32
C LYS A 273 9.05 -13.03 -3.81
N GLN A 274 9.87 -14.02 -3.46
CA GLN A 274 11.27 -13.81 -3.12
C GLN A 274 12.06 -13.52 -4.40
N VAL A 275 12.93 -12.50 -4.37
CA VAL A 275 13.85 -12.21 -5.49
C VAL A 275 15.17 -12.95 -5.26
N GLN A 276 15.58 -13.72 -6.26
CA GLN A 276 16.92 -14.29 -6.33
C GLN A 276 17.63 -13.81 -7.60
N LYS A 277 18.96 -13.68 -7.54
CA LYS A 277 19.81 -13.27 -8.66
C LYS A 277 20.48 -14.50 -9.27
N VAL A 278 20.52 -14.59 -10.59
CA VAL A 278 21.19 -15.70 -11.29
C VAL A 278 22.70 -15.56 -11.17
N VAL A 279 23.35 -16.58 -10.59
CA VAL A 279 24.81 -16.69 -10.47
C VAL A 279 25.41 -17.69 -11.47
N TYR A 280 24.63 -18.69 -11.90
CA TYR A 280 25.04 -19.65 -12.92
C TYR A 280 24.03 -19.69 -14.08
N PRO A 281 24.47 -19.77 -15.35
CA PRO A 281 23.58 -19.81 -16.50
C PRO A 281 22.97 -21.20 -16.68
N HIS A 282 21.75 -21.27 -17.20
CA HIS A 282 21.05 -22.52 -17.50
C HIS A 282 20.35 -22.42 -18.84
N ASN A 283 20.51 -23.44 -19.68
CA ASN A 283 19.79 -23.56 -20.95
C ASN A 283 18.68 -24.61 -20.78
N PRO A 284 17.42 -24.30 -21.13
CA PRO A 284 16.32 -25.26 -21.09
C PRO A 284 16.61 -26.52 -21.91
N HIS A 285 16.44 -27.70 -21.31
CA HIS A 285 16.44 -28.98 -22.03
C HIS A 285 15.00 -29.38 -22.37
N GLU A 286 14.11 -29.33 -21.37
CA GLU A 286 12.67 -29.52 -21.54
C GLU A 286 11.91 -28.19 -21.74
N THR A 287 10.68 -28.27 -22.25
CA THR A 287 9.88 -27.09 -22.65
C THR A 287 9.32 -26.26 -21.48
N ASP A 288 9.35 -26.79 -20.26
CA ASP A 288 8.91 -26.14 -19.03
C ASP A 288 10.06 -25.61 -18.17
N GLU A 289 11.32 -25.76 -18.61
CA GLU A 289 12.49 -25.17 -17.98
C GLU A 289 12.67 -23.68 -18.36
N LEU A 290 13.11 -22.86 -17.39
CA LEU A 290 13.37 -21.44 -17.58
C LEU A 290 14.84 -21.18 -17.96
N GLU A 291 15.07 -20.38 -19.01
CA GLU A 291 16.42 -19.94 -19.38
C GLU A 291 16.99 -18.99 -18.30
N LEU A 292 18.15 -19.33 -17.72
CA LEU A 292 18.82 -18.49 -16.73
C LEU A 292 20.03 -17.78 -17.35
N ARG A 293 20.04 -16.45 -17.24
CA ARG A 293 21.16 -15.59 -17.68
C ARG A 293 21.81 -14.96 -16.47
N ILE A 294 23.14 -15.06 -16.35
CA ILE A 294 23.89 -14.49 -15.22
C ILE A 294 23.54 -13.00 -15.05
N GLY A 295 23.11 -12.62 -13.85
CA GLY A 295 22.68 -11.26 -13.53
C GLY A 295 21.20 -10.95 -13.77
N ASP A 296 20.40 -11.87 -14.31
CA ASP A 296 18.93 -11.78 -14.25
C ASP A 296 18.44 -11.93 -12.80
N TYR A 297 17.21 -11.47 -12.54
CA TYR A 297 16.49 -11.70 -11.30
C TYR A 297 15.32 -12.65 -11.54
N ILE A 298 15.19 -13.65 -10.68
CA ILE A 298 14.10 -14.63 -10.72
C ILE A 298 13.20 -14.42 -9.51
N TYR A 299 11.89 -14.37 -9.74
CA TYR A 299 10.87 -14.30 -8.69
C TYR A 299 10.36 -15.71 -8.34
N LEU A 300 10.71 -16.19 -7.16
CA LEU A 300 10.34 -17.51 -6.63
C LEU A 300 9.24 -17.40 -5.57
N ASN A 301 8.37 -18.41 -5.47
CA ASN A 301 7.51 -18.55 -4.30
C ASN A 301 8.27 -19.31 -3.19
N THR A 302 8.32 -18.75 -1.97
CA THR A 302 9.07 -19.34 -0.85
C THR A 302 8.55 -20.75 -0.52
N ASP A 303 7.23 -20.94 -0.49
CA ASP A 303 6.63 -22.26 -0.23
C ASP A 303 7.04 -23.30 -1.29
N GLY A 304 7.22 -22.88 -2.54
CA GLY A 304 7.65 -23.74 -3.64
C GLY A 304 9.11 -24.19 -3.49
N VAL A 305 9.98 -23.28 -3.06
CA VAL A 305 11.39 -23.61 -2.77
C VAL A 305 11.50 -24.54 -1.56
N ASP A 306 10.80 -24.25 -0.46
CA ASP A 306 10.86 -25.04 0.78
C ASP A 306 10.22 -26.44 0.63
N SER A 307 9.30 -26.61 -0.33
CA SER A 307 8.66 -27.90 -0.63
C SER A 307 9.38 -28.74 -1.69
N SER A 308 10.38 -28.20 -2.37
CA SER A 308 11.13 -28.90 -3.43
C SER A 308 12.00 -30.02 -2.87
N SER A 309 11.81 -31.25 -3.37
CA SER A 309 12.59 -32.42 -2.97
C SER A 309 13.86 -32.65 -3.80
N ASP A 310 13.96 -32.02 -4.97
CA ASP A 310 15.05 -32.22 -5.96
C ASP A 310 15.87 -30.95 -6.22
N GLY A 311 15.49 -29.82 -5.63
CA GLY A 311 16.18 -28.53 -5.78
C GLY A 311 15.70 -27.70 -6.98
N TRP A 312 14.66 -28.14 -7.69
CA TRP A 312 14.01 -27.37 -8.75
C TRP A 312 12.76 -26.65 -8.21
N ALA A 313 12.52 -25.44 -8.70
CA ALA A 313 11.34 -24.65 -8.36
C ALA A 313 10.83 -23.83 -9.55
N GLU A 314 9.52 -23.59 -9.60
CA GLU A 314 8.91 -22.68 -10.57
C GLU A 314 9.23 -21.22 -10.21
N GLY A 315 9.73 -20.47 -11.18
CA GLY A 315 10.03 -19.04 -11.07
C GLY A 315 9.59 -18.22 -12.27
N ILE A 316 9.74 -16.90 -12.13
CA ILE A 316 9.44 -15.92 -13.19
C ILE A 316 10.70 -15.10 -13.45
N SER A 317 11.17 -15.04 -14.70
CA SER A 317 12.31 -14.21 -15.10
C SER A 317 11.92 -12.73 -15.16
N TRP A 318 12.71 -11.87 -14.53
CA TRP A 318 12.53 -10.42 -14.58
C TRP A 318 12.87 -9.83 -15.95
N LEU A 319 13.87 -10.39 -16.64
CA LEU A 319 14.25 -9.96 -17.99
C LEU A 319 13.18 -10.26 -19.06
N THR A 320 12.40 -11.32 -18.91
CA THR A 320 11.50 -11.82 -19.97
C THR A 320 10.03 -11.93 -19.60
N GLY A 321 9.68 -11.86 -18.31
CA GLY A 321 8.33 -12.16 -17.81
C GLY A 321 7.92 -13.64 -17.94
N GLY A 322 8.78 -14.49 -18.53
CA GLY A 322 8.51 -15.91 -18.72
C GLY A 322 8.51 -16.70 -17.40
N THR A 323 7.66 -17.72 -17.34
CA THR A 323 7.54 -18.66 -16.22
C THR A 323 8.12 -20.02 -16.57
N GLY A 324 8.77 -20.70 -15.63
CA GLY A 324 9.26 -22.07 -15.81
C GLY A 324 10.03 -22.59 -14.61
N HIS A 325 10.40 -23.86 -14.64
CA HIS A 325 11.22 -24.52 -13.62
C HIS A 325 12.70 -24.18 -13.77
N LEU A 326 13.39 -23.95 -12.65
CA LEU A 326 14.82 -23.72 -12.61
C LEU A 326 15.51 -24.43 -11.43
N PRO A 327 16.80 -24.77 -11.57
CA PRO A 327 17.60 -25.27 -10.46
C PRO A 327 17.92 -24.12 -9.48
N VAL A 328 17.39 -24.19 -8.25
CA VAL A 328 17.49 -23.09 -7.26
C VAL A 328 18.94 -22.86 -6.79
N ASN A 329 19.82 -23.86 -6.91
CA ASN A 329 21.24 -23.70 -6.64
C ASN A 329 22.00 -22.87 -7.70
N TYR A 330 21.34 -22.45 -8.78
CA TYR A 330 21.90 -21.54 -9.80
C TYR A 330 21.61 -20.06 -9.49
N THR A 331 20.86 -19.81 -8.40
CA THR A 331 20.44 -18.48 -7.97
C THR A 331 20.83 -18.19 -6.52
N GLU A 332 21.02 -16.91 -6.17
CA GLU A 332 21.33 -16.44 -4.82
C GLU A 332 20.25 -15.46 -4.33
N ARG A 333 19.84 -15.51 -3.05
CA ARG A 333 18.84 -14.56 -2.52
C ARG A 333 19.40 -13.13 -2.49
N THR A 334 18.68 -12.20 -3.11
CA THR A 334 19.04 -10.76 -3.18
C THR A 334 17.93 -9.88 -2.61
N ALA A 335 18.11 -8.56 -2.56
CA ALA A 335 17.09 -7.65 -2.04
C ALA A 335 15.94 -7.53 -3.05
N GLU A 336 14.69 -7.42 -2.56
CA GLU A 336 13.53 -7.19 -3.42
C GLU A 336 13.69 -5.90 -4.24
N SER A 337 14.28 -4.87 -3.64
CA SER A 337 14.52 -3.58 -4.28
C SER A 337 15.49 -3.62 -5.47
N ASP A 338 16.31 -4.68 -5.61
CA ASP A 338 17.28 -4.80 -6.70
C ASP A 338 16.58 -5.01 -8.06
N ALA A 339 15.39 -5.62 -8.05
CA ALA A 339 14.56 -5.85 -9.23
C ALA A 339 13.50 -4.74 -9.45
N TRP A 340 13.51 -3.65 -8.68
CA TRP A 340 12.57 -2.54 -8.83
C TRP A 340 13.03 -1.52 -9.87
N THR A 341 12.10 -1.01 -10.67
CA THR A 341 12.37 0.06 -11.62
C THR A 341 12.59 1.38 -10.88
N LEU A 342 13.79 1.96 -10.98
CA LEU A 342 14.09 3.33 -10.52
C LEU A 342 13.76 4.35 -11.62
N HIS A 343 12.80 5.23 -11.35
CA HIS A 343 12.25 6.24 -12.28
C HIS A 343 12.93 7.60 -12.18
N ARG A 344 13.22 8.06 -10.96
CA ARG A 344 13.78 9.39 -10.70
C ARG A 344 14.61 9.38 -9.43
N VAL A 345 15.76 10.05 -9.50
CA VAL A 345 16.59 10.44 -8.35
C VAL A 345 16.61 11.97 -8.29
N VAL A 346 16.51 12.55 -7.08
CA VAL A 346 16.64 14.00 -6.85
C VAL A 346 17.41 14.24 -5.55
N GLN A 347 18.48 15.04 -5.60
CA GLN A 347 19.31 15.36 -4.44
C GLN A 347 18.57 16.26 -3.44
N LEU A 348 18.69 16.00 -2.14
CA LEU A 348 18.15 16.86 -1.08
C LEU A 348 19.20 17.79 -0.43
N SER A 349 20.49 17.50 -0.53
CA SER A 349 21.57 18.33 0.02
C SER A 349 22.25 19.22 -1.05
N LYS A 350 22.83 20.35 -0.63
CA LYS A 350 23.72 21.15 -1.49
C LYS A 350 25.07 20.45 -1.61
N SER A 351 25.35 19.84 -2.76
CA SER A 351 26.71 19.40 -3.06
C SER A 351 27.64 20.62 -3.19
N VAL A 352 28.74 20.63 -2.44
CA VAL A 352 29.84 21.60 -2.64
C VAL A 352 30.75 21.06 -3.74
N ALA A 353 30.20 20.94 -4.95
CA ALA A 353 30.91 20.60 -6.16
C ALA A 353 30.42 21.50 -7.30
N SER A 354 31.36 22.13 -7.99
CA SER A 354 31.08 23.11 -9.03
C SER A 354 30.46 22.47 -10.28
N SER A 355 29.29 22.98 -10.67
CA SER A 355 28.83 23.12 -12.06
C SER A 355 29.11 21.96 -13.03
N LEU A 356 28.26 20.94 -13.02
CA LEU A 356 27.95 20.17 -14.23
C LEU A 356 26.60 20.64 -14.81
N THR A 357 26.64 21.80 -15.46
CA THR A 357 25.53 22.35 -16.23
C THR A 357 25.63 21.94 -17.70
N SER A 358 25.01 20.83 -18.06
CA SER A 358 24.39 20.61 -19.38
C SER A 358 23.78 19.21 -19.44
N ALA A 359 22.46 19.13 -19.37
CA ALA A 359 21.70 17.93 -19.69
C ALA A 359 20.86 18.19 -20.94
N GLU A 360 21.54 18.27 -22.08
CA GLU A 360 20.94 18.16 -23.41
C GLU A 360 21.75 17.12 -24.19
N ASP A 361 21.03 16.16 -24.78
CA ASP A 361 21.40 15.15 -25.78
C ASP A 361 22.81 14.56 -25.80
N MET A 362 22.92 13.28 -25.42
CA MET A 362 23.85 12.35 -26.09
C MET A 362 23.37 10.89 -26.01
N ASP A 363 22.85 10.40 -27.13
CA ASP A 363 22.70 8.95 -27.39
C ASP A 363 24.08 8.30 -27.52
N ILE A 364 24.28 7.13 -26.92
CA ILE A 364 25.33 6.19 -27.34
C ILE A 364 24.74 4.77 -27.38
N VAL A 365 24.64 4.23 -28.60
CA VAL A 365 24.50 2.81 -28.89
C VAL A 365 25.87 2.29 -29.35
N ASP A 366 26.20 1.05 -28.97
CA ASP A 366 27.51 0.43 -29.13
C ASP A 366 27.85 0.06 -30.60
N GLY A 367 29.14 -0.07 -30.94
CA GLY A 367 29.58 -0.70 -32.20
C GLY A 367 30.60 0.03 -33.08
N ARG A 368 31.89 -0.26 -32.83
CA ARG A 368 33.10 -0.09 -33.68
C ARG A 368 32.92 0.20 -35.20
N SER A 369 33.76 1.09 -35.74
CA SER A 369 34.67 0.75 -36.88
C SER A 369 35.75 1.79 -37.26
N ILE A 370 36.98 1.28 -37.39
CA ILE A 370 38.06 1.66 -38.33
C ILE A 370 38.63 3.10 -38.25
N SER A 371 39.82 3.17 -37.65
CA SER A 371 40.77 4.28 -37.73
C SER A 371 41.50 4.33 -39.08
N THR A 372 41.92 5.52 -39.51
CA THR A 372 42.96 5.72 -40.53
C THR A 372 44.18 6.43 -39.91
N GLU A 373 45.30 5.70 -39.88
CA GLU A 373 46.71 6.10 -39.64
C GLU A 373 47.19 7.25 -40.58
N PRO A 374 48.40 7.87 -40.44
CA PRO A 374 49.59 7.40 -39.68
C PRO A 374 50.43 8.43 -38.86
N GLU A 375 51.24 7.88 -37.92
CA GLU A 375 52.63 8.27 -37.51
C GLU A 375 52.92 9.74 -37.00
N GLU A 376 53.95 10.11 -36.20
CA GLU A 376 55.29 9.53 -35.99
C GLU A 376 56.03 9.99 -34.67
N ARG A 377 56.92 9.13 -34.16
CA ARG A 377 58.14 9.28 -33.28
C ARG A 377 58.53 10.55 -32.46
N GLN A 378 58.70 10.32 -31.13
CA GLN A 378 59.98 10.22 -30.35
C GLN A 378 60.90 11.45 -30.00
N ARG A 379 61.42 11.46 -28.74
CA ARG A 379 62.69 12.05 -28.16
C ARG A 379 62.59 13.32 -27.24
N GLU A 380 63.02 13.26 -25.96
CA GLU A 380 64.34 13.63 -25.32
C GLU A 380 64.53 15.16 -25.05
N LEU A 381 65.13 15.74 -23.97
CA LEU A 381 65.78 15.29 -22.71
C LEU A 381 66.01 16.47 -21.68
N HIS A 382 66.35 16.18 -20.39
CA HIS A 382 67.11 17.04 -19.40
C HIS A 382 66.46 18.33 -18.78
N GLN A 383 66.79 18.87 -17.58
CA GLN A 383 67.59 18.47 -16.38
C GLN A 383 67.36 19.42 -15.14
N THR A 384 67.79 18.98 -13.94
CA THR A 384 68.10 19.73 -12.68
C THR A 384 67.06 19.88 -11.52
N THR A 385 67.59 19.79 -10.29
CA THR A 385 67.02 19.84 -8.91
C THR A 385 67.95 20.74 -8.05
N PRO A 386 67.63 21.29 -6.84
CA PRO A 386 66.94 20.63 -5.70
C PRO A 386 66.12 21.45 -4.64
N HIS A 387 65.38 20.70 -3.79
CA HIS A 387 64.91 20.94 -2.40
C HIS A 387 64.44 22.34 -1.89
N THR A 388 63.12 22.46 -1.62
CA THR A 388 62.48 22.44 -0.27
C THR A 388 60.95 22.49 -0.43
N GLY A 389 60.15 21.87 0.46
CA GLY A 389 58.72 21.62 0.18
C GLY A 389 57.73 22.06 1.26
N ILE A 390 56.72 22.86 0.87
CA ILE A 390 55.44 23.11 1.56
C ILE A 390 54.34 23.31 0.48
N ILE A 391 53.29 22.47 0.54
CA ILE A 391 51.88 22.65 0.10
C ILE A 391 51.57 23.34 -1.26
N GLU A 392 51.08 22.58 -2.25
CA GLU A 392 49.77 22.75 -2.97
C GLU A 392 49.58 21.76 -4.16
N GLY A 393 48.34 21.22 -4.32
CA GLY A 393 47.64 21.17 -5.64
C GLY A 393 47.71 19.95 -6.59
N SER A 394 46.55 19.27 -6.75
CA SER A 394 46.12 18.45 -7.93
C SER A 394 46.86 17.12 -8.23
N SER A 395 46.26 16.09 -8.87
CA SER A 395 44.99 16.00 -9.62
C SER A 395 44.23 14.67 -9.42
N PHE A 396 42.92 14.68 -9.68
CA PHE A 396 42.03 13.50 -9.75
C PHE A 396 42.37 12.59 -10.94
N GLU A 397 42.64 11.30 -10.69
CA GLU A 397 42.30 10.13 -11.54
C GLU A 397 42.50 8.83 -10.72
N GLU A 398 41.55 8.46 -9.83
CA GLU A 398 41.69 7.21 -9.04
C GLU A 398 40.38 6.49 -8.69
N SER A 399 39.20 7.01 -9.08
CA SER A 399 37.91 6.42 -8.72
C SER A 399 37.42 5.29 -9.64
N GLU A 400 37.84 5.23 -10.91
CA GLU A 400 37.33 4.22 -11.86
C GLU A 400 38.15 2.91 -11.87
N GLN A 401 39.45 2.96 -11.56
CA GLN A 401 40.31 1.76 -11.57
C GLN A 401 40.01 0.76 -10.43
N SER A 402 39.30 1.18 -9.37
CA SER A 402 38.97 0.29 -8.25
C SER A 402 37.92 -0.77 -8.64
N VAL A 403 36.96 -0.41 -9.52
CA VAL A 403 35.86 -1.31 -9.93
C VAL A 403 36.35 -2.38 -10.91
N GLU A 404 37.16 -2.01 -11.91
CA GLU A 404 37.72 -3.01 -12.84
C GLU A 404 38.75 -3.93 -12.15
N LYS A 405 39.50 -3.43 -11.17
CA LYS A 405 40.40 -4.25 -10.35
C LYS A 405 39.64 -5.31 -9.54
N TYR A 406 38.49 -4.95 -8.98
CA TYR A 406 37.60 -5.88 -8.28
C TYR A 406 37.06 -6.95 -9.24
N LEU A 407 36.52 -6.55 -10.40
CA LEU A 407 36.03 -7.48 -11.43
C LEU A 407 37.10 -8.47 -11.92
N ARG A 408 38.34 -8.01 -12.13
CA ARG A 408 39.45 -8.87 -12.54
C ARG A 408 39.92 -9.84 -11.45
N GLN A 409 39.94 -9.43 -10.18
CA GLN A 409 40.32 -10.34 -9.08
C GLN A 409 39.28 -11.43 -8.82
N THR A 410 37.98 -11.15 -9.00
CA THR A 410 36.92 -12.14 -8.75
C THR A 410 36.80 -13.21 -9.84
N LEU A 411 37.17 -12.90 -11.09
CA LEU A 411 36.99 -13.81 -12.24
C LEU A 411 38.22 -14.67 -12.60
N GLN A 412 39.36 -14.47 -11.94
CA GLN A 412 40.62 -15.10 -12.33
C GLN A 412 40.71 -16.65 -12.17
N PRO A 413 39.91 -17.35 -11.33
CA PRO A 413 39.93 -18.82 -11.28
C PRO A 413 39.31 -19.55 -12.49
N CYS A 414 38.61 -18.86 -13.39
CA CYS A 414 37.75 -19.50 -14.39
C CYS A 414 38.41 -19.72 -15.78
N LEU A 415 39.73 -19.57 -15.91
CA LEU A 415 40.44 -19.65 -17.21
C LEU A 415 41.69 -20.54 -17.18
N GLU A 416 41.59 -21.75 -16.63
CA GLU A 416 42.50 -22.86 -16.99
C GLU A 416 41.71 -24.15 -17.28
N LEU A 417 41.68 -24.55 -18.56
CA LEU A 417 41.25 -25.88 -19.02
C LEU A 417 42.43 -26.57 -19.72
N PRO A 418 42.83 -27.79 -19.32
CA PRO A 418 43.74 -28.61 -20.10
C PRO A 418 43.02 -29.24 -21.30
N SER A 419 43.54 -28.99 -22.50
CA SER A 419 43.05 -29.58 -23.76
C SER A 419 43.35 -31.09 -23.86
N VAL A 420 42.37 -31.96 -24.18
CA VAL A 420 42.59 -33.20 -24.97
C VAL A 420 41.32 -33.62 -25.76
N GLN A 421 41.41 -33.46 -27.07
CA GLN A 421 40.97 -34.33 -28.18
C GLN A 421 39.50 -34.81 -28.35
N LEU A 422 38.96 -34.43 -29.51
CA LEU A 422 37.81 -35.01 -30.21
C LEU A 422 37.98 -36.50 -30.56
N LEU A 423 36.86 -37.25 -30.53
CA LEU A 423 36.68 -38.43 -31.37
C LEU A 423 35.20 -38.64 -31.71
N ASN A 424 34.80 -38.20 -32.90
CA ASN A 424 33.57 -38.68 -33.54
C ASN A 424 33.74 -40.15 -33.93
N ASN A 425 32.71 -40.99 -33.74
CA ASN A 425 32.44 -42.01 -34.75
C ASN A 425 30.97 -42.49 -34.79
N HIS A 426 30.61 -43.03 -35.95
CA HIS A 426 29.26 -43.32 -36.40
C HIS A 426 28.74 -44.75 -36.07
N ASN A 427 27.40 -44.84 -36.00
CA ASN A 427 26.54 -45.89 -36.58
C ASN A 427 26.33 -47.28 -35.91
N LEU A 428 25.11 -47.79 -36.22
CA LEU A 428 24.67 -49.20 -36.34
C LEU A 428 24.08 -49.96 -35.13
N SER A 429 22.76 -49.82 -34.99
CA SER A 429 21.73 -50.89 -35.15
C SER A 429 21.65 -52.14 -34.23
N GLN A 430 20.43 -52.33 -33.70
CA GLN A 430 19.71 -53.58 -33.42
C GLN A 430 20.24 -54.57 -32.36
N HIS A 431 19.39 -54.90 -31.38
CA HIS A 431 18.89 -56.28 -31.21
C HIS A 431 17.62 -56.36 -30.33
N HIS A 432 16.80 -57.40 -30.54
CA HIS A 432 15.53 -57.70 -29.86
C HIS A 432 15.69 -58.36 -28.48
N ASN A 433 14.70 -58.13 -27.59
CA ASN A 433 13.87 -59.14 -26.90
C ASN A 433 12.79 -58.38 -26.09
N ILE A 434 11.49 -58.45 -26.38
CA ILE A 434 10.54 -59.57 -26.16
C ILE A 434 10.52 -60.05 -24.70
N HIS A 435 9.59 -59.51 -23.91
CA HIS A 435 8.52 -60.32 -23.33
C HIS A 435 7.36 -59.48 -22.77
N THR A 436 6.18 -59.59 -23.40
CA THR A 436 4.88 -59.35 -22.76
C THR A 436 4.42 -60.63 -22.04
N PRO A 437 3.44 -60.53 -21.13
CA PRO A 437 2.11 -61.01 -21.55
C PRO A 437 0.97 -60.01 -21.27
N THR A 438 -0.02 -60.05 -22.17
CA THR A 438 -1.25 -59.24 -22.22
C THR A 438 -2.44 -60.04 -21.65
N ILE A 439 -3.57 -59.36 -21.37
CA ILE A 439 -4.99 -59.70 -21.65
C ILE A 439 -5.86 -58.95 -20.62
N GLU A 440 -6.63 -57.90 -20.97
CA GLU A 440 -7.88 -57.86 -21.80
C GLU A 440 -9.07 -58.58 -21.11
N ILE A 441 -10.36 -58.20 -21.24
CA ILE A 441 -11.12 -57.07 -21.84
C ILE A 441 -12.53 -57.16 -21.19
N THR A 442 -13.27 -56.04 -21.02
CA THR A 442 -14.69 -55.92 -21.46
C THR A 442 -15.29 -54.55 -21.12
N ALA A 443 -15.89 -53.92 -22.13
CA ALA A 443 -16.87 -52.85 -21.95
C ALA A 443 -18.26 -53.41 -22.25
N ASN A 444 -19.32 -52.76 -21.76
CA ASN A 444 -20.65 -52.93 -22.36
C ASN A 444 -21.50 -51.67 -22.19
N MET A 445 -22.29 -51.39 -23.22
CA MET A 445 -23.18 -50.23 -23.30
C MET A 445 -24.56 -50.51 -22.72
N SER A 446 -25.30 -49.46 -22.34
CA SER A 446 -26.56 -49.12 -23.02
C SER A 446 -27.16 -47.82 -22.48
N CYS A 447 -27.95 -47.17 -23.33
CA CYS A 447 -28.67 -45.93 -23.06
C CYS A 447 -30.17 -46.15 -23.29
N SER A 448 -31.02 -45.49 -22.50
CA SER A 448 -32.45 -45.31 -22.81
C SER A 448 -33.03 -44.15 -22.00
N SER A 449 -34.08 -43.53 -22.53
CA SER A 449 -34.61 -42.23 -22.13
C SER A 449 -36.10 -42.30 -21.78
N SER A 450 -36.61 -41.39 -20.93
CA SER A 450 -37.89 -40.67 -21.13
C SER A 450 -38.36 -39.81 -19.93
N ASN A 451 -38.73 -38.57 -20.25
CA ASN A 451 -39.88 -37.76 -19.80
C ASN A 451 -40.41 -37.74 -18.34
N SER A 452 -40.47 -36.51 -17.81
CA SER A 452 -41.67 -35.78 -17.33
C SER A 452 -41.85 -35.42 -15.84
N ALA A 453 -42.07 -34.11 -15.65
CA ALA A 453 -42.99 -33.45 -14.70
C ALA A 453 -42.85 -33.61 -13.17
N SER A 454 -42.33 -32.52 -12.57
CA SER A 454 -43.00 -31.77 -11.49
C SER A 454 -43.43 -32.48 -10.19
N LYS A 455 -42.63 -32.33 -9.12
CA LYS A 455 -43.15 -32.01 -7.76
C LYS A 455 -42.06 -31.43 -6.84
N LYS A 456 -42.46 -31.11 -5.61
CA LYS A 456 -41.90 -30.09 -4.72
C LYS A 456 -41.50 -30.72 -3.37
N VAL A 457 -40.65 -30.00 -2.61
CA VAL A 457 -40.25 -30.19 -1.20
C VAL A 457 -39.37 -31.44 -0.91
N ASP A 458 -38.23 -31.24 -0.24
CA ASP A 458 -38.11 -31.54 1.20
C ASP A 458 -36.85 -30.91 1.83
N GLU A 459 -37.02 -30.36 3.03
CA GLU A 459 -35.99 -29.79 3.89
C GLU A 459 -35.31 -30.91 4.70
N ILE A 460 -33.99 -30.85 4.88
CA ILE A 460 -33.28 -31.76 5.79
C ILE A 460 -33.09 -31.06 7.13
N MET A 461 -33.91 -31.44 8.12
CA MET A 461 -33.68 -31.11 9.52
C MET A 461 -32.69 -32.10 10.14
N VAL A 462 -31.88 -31.64 11.10
CA VAL A 462 -31.02 -32.47 11.94
C VAL A 462 -31.38 -32.21 13.40
N GLU A 463 -31.83 -33.25 14.11
CA GLU A 463 -32.13 -33.20 15.55
C GLU A 463 -30.88 -33.43 16.42
N PRO A 464 -30.88 -32.93 17.68
CA PRO A 464 -29.70 -32.97 18.56
C PRO A 464 -29.57 -34.26 19.39
N LEU A 465 -28.33 -34.61 19.73
CA LEU A 465 -28.00 -35.69 20.67
C LEU A 465 -28.04 -35.22 22.14
N THR A 466 -28.47 -36.11 23.04
CA THR A 466 -28.69 -35.84 24.47
C THR A 466 -27.52 -36.28 25.37
N VAL A 467 -27.43 -35.64 26.55
CA VAL A 467 -26.33 -35.76 27.53
C VAL A 467 -26.67 -36.75 28.65
N GLN A 468 -25.65 -37.41 29.23
CA GLN A 468 -25.70 -37.94 30.60
C GLN A 468 -24.44 -37.57 31.43
N PRO A 469 -24.52 -37.49 32.78
CA PRO A 469 -23.49 -36.90 33.63
C PRO A 469 -22.67 -37.93 34.47
N PRO A 470 -21.50 -37.56 34.99
CA PRO A 470 -20.84 -38.27 36.09
C PRO A 470 -21.23 -37.71 37.48
N ARG A 471 -21.00 -38.51 38.53
CA ARG A 471 -21.23 -38.21 39.96
C ARG A 471 -19.94 -38.45 40.79
N PRO A 472 -19.86 -38.00 42.07
CA PRO A 472 -18.62 -37.49 42.66
C PRO A 472 -17.94 -38.39 43.70
N GLU A 473 -16.64 -38.12 43.91
CA GLU A 473 -15.76 -38.27 45.10
C GLU A 473 -14.35 -37.82 44.59
N ASP A 474 -13.45 -37.13 45.30
CA ASP A 474 -13.33 -36.86 46.73
C ASP A 474 -12.64 -35.49 47.03
N THR A 475 -12.64 -35.09 48.31
CA THR A 475 -12.19 -33.79 48.88
C THR A 475 -10.71 -33.40 48.66
N LEU A 476 -10.31 -32.11 48.66
CA LEU A 476 -10.04 -31.31 49.88
C LEU A 476 -10.13 -29.78 49.70
N SER A 477 -10.61 -29.12 50.76
CA SER A 477 -10.95 -27.70 50.86
C SER A 477 -9.97 -26.89 51.72
N VAL A 478 -9.88 -25.57 51.49
CA VAL A 478 -9.77 -24.59 52.59
C VAL A 478 -10.73 -23.42 52.31
N HIS A 479 -11.80 -23.35 53.09
CA HIS A 479 -12.65 -22.17 53.24
C HIS A 479 -12.31 -21.47 54.56
N SER A 480 -12.61 -20.18 54.64
CA SER A 480 -12.98 -19.55 55.91
C SER A 480 -14.13 -18.57 55.62
N ASP A 481 -15.34 -19.00 55.97
CA ASP A 481 -16.59 -18.30 55.65
C ASP A 481 -16.82 -17.09 56.55
N HIS A 482 -17.71 -16.20 56.09
CA HIS A 482 -18.71 -15.61 56.99
C HIS A 482 -19.94 -15.18 56.19
N GLU A 483 -21.00 -15.99 56.23
CA GLU A 483 -22.34 -15.49 55.93
C GLU A 483 -22.78 -14.51 57.03
N HIS A 484 -23.42 -13.42 56.62
CA HIS A 484 -24.39 -12.72 57.47
C HIS A 484 -25.62 -12.35 56.64
N SER A 485 -26.78 -12.50 57.29
CA SER A 485 -28.10 -12.43 56.67
C SER A 485 -28.65 -11.00 56.53
N LEU A 486 -29.83 -10.92 55.88
CA LEU A 486 -30.81 -9.82 55.84
C LEU A 486 -30.63 -8.71 54.79
N GLN A 487 -31.46 -8.85 53.74
CA GLN A 487 -32.24 -7.79 53.07
C GLN A 487 -31.60 -6.40 52.90
N SER A 488 -31.17 -6.11 51.67
CA SER A 488 -31.34 -4.78 51.08
C SER A 488 -31.78 -4.91 49.61
N SER A 489 -32.49 -3.90 49.10
CA SER A 489 -32.94 -3.87 47.71
C SER A 489 -31.74 -3.83 46.76
N SER A 490 -31.60 -4.82 45.87
CA SER A 490 -30.55 -4.83 44.85
C SER A 490 -30.85 -3.81 43.74
N THR A 491 -30.69 -2.52 44.04
CA THR A 491 -30.61 -1.46 43.04
C THR A 491 -29.36 -1.74 42.21
N LYS A 492 -29.54 -2.28 40.99
CA LYS A 492 -28.43 -2.44 40.05
C LYS A 492 -27.76 -1.07 39.85
N ASN A 493 -26.44 -1.04 39.92
CA ASN A 493 -25.67 0.17 39.69
C ASN A 493 -25.98 0.74 38.31
N ARG A 494 -25.93 2.07 38.22
CA ARG A 494 -26.16 2.79 36.96
C ARG A 494 -25.01 2.50 35.99
N LYS A 495 -25.33 2.10 34.76
CA LYS A 495 -24.36 1.82 33.70
C LYS A 495 -24.48 2.79 32.52
N LEU A 496 -23.33 3.17 31.98
CA LEU A 496 -23.15 3.93 30.75
C LEU A 496 -22.46 3.01 29.74
N TYR A 497 -23.08 2.80 28.59
CA TYR A 497 -22.56 2.01 27.48
C TYR A 497 -22.13 2.95 26.35
N ILE A 498 -20.87 2.91 25.95
CA ILE A 498 -20.32 3.77 24.88
C ILE A 498 -19.90 2.89 23.71
N MET A 499 -20.52 3.11 22.55
CA MET A 499 -20.40 2.27 21.37
C MET A 499 -19.86 3.05 20.17
N ARG A 500 -18.90 2.46 19.44
CA ARG A 500 -18.44 2.98 18.14
C ARG A 500 -19.44 2.62 17.05
N HIS A 501 -19.64 3.50 16.06
CA HIS A 501 -20.34 3.17 14.83
C HIS A 501 -19.78 1.92 14.10
N GLY A 502 -20.61 1.30 13.25
CA GLY A 502 -20.24 0.17 12.40
C GLY A 502 -19.30 0.52 11.23
N GLU A 503 -18.96 -0.48 10.41
CA GLU A 503 -18.18 -0.33 9.18
C GLU A 503 -18.80 0.70 8.20
N ARG A 504 -17.97 1.62 7.68
CA ARG A 504 -18.38 2.73 6.79
C ARG A 504 -18.08 2.43 5.32
N VAL A 505 -18.94 2.93 4.42
CA VAL A 505 -18.75 2.77 2.96
C VAL A 505 -17.47 3.45 2.47
N ASP A 506 -17.13 4.64 2.97
CA ASP A 506 -15.92 5.37 2.56
C ASP A 506 -14.61 4.62 2.86
N PHE A 507 -14.48 4.04 4.06
CA PHE A 507 -13.29 3.23 4.41
C PHE A 507 -13.24 1.86 3.71
N THR A 508 -14.37 1.27 3.35
CA THR A 508 -14.40 -0.03 2.65
C THR A 508 -14.19 0.11 1.15
N PHE A 509 -14.66 1.19 0.52
CA PHE A 509 -14.68 1.37 -0.94
C PHE A 509 -13.89 2.59 -1.44
N GLY A 510 -13.29 3.40 -0.57
CA GLY A 510 -12.55 4.60 -0.95
C GLY A 510 -13.45 5.66 -1.57
N THR A 511 -13.08 6.15 -2.76
CA THR A 511 -13.80 7.19 -3.52
C THR A 511 -15.10 6.68 -4.13
N TRP A 512 -16.06 6.31 -3.27
CA TRP A 512 -17.28 5.59 -3.64
C TRP A 512 -18.34 6.44 -4.35
N ILE A 513 -18.37 7.76 -4.14
CA ILE A 513 -19.40 8.65 -4.71
C ILE A 513 -19.43 8.60 -6.26
N PRO A 514 -18.36 8.94 -7.00
CA PRO A 514 -18.39 8.90 -8.47
C PRO A 514 -18.55 7.48 -9.04
N TYR A 515 -18.39 6.44 -8.21
CA TYR A 515 -18.63 5.05 -8.60
C TYR A 515 -20.10 4.63 -8.40
N CYS A 516 -20.79 5.20 -7.41
CA CYS A 516 -22.13 4.81 -6.99
C CYS A 516 -23.24 5.82 -7.37
N PHE A 517 -22.91 6.97 -7.93
CA PHE A 517 -23.88 7.95 -8.41
C PHE A 517 -23.75 8.14 -9.93
N ASP A 518 -24.88 8.29 -10.63
CA ASP A 518 -24.90 8.67 -12.06
C ASP A 518 -24.77 10.19 -12.26
N GLU A 519 -24.72 10.62 -13.52
CA GLU A 519 -24.65 12.03 -13.94
C GLU A 519 -25.86 12.88 -13.49
N PHE A 520 -26.94 12.23 -13.02
CA PHE A 520 -28.15 12.88 -12.50
C PHE A 520 -28.22 12.84 -10.96
N GLY A 521 -27.19 12.33 -10.28
CA GLY A 521 -27.15 12.21 -8.82
C GLY A 521 -27.99 11.05 -8.26
N ASN A 522 -28.40 10.08 -9.08
CA ASN A 522 -29.11 8.89 -8.59
C ASN A 522 -28.13 7.86 -8.04
N TYR A 523 -28.42 7.34 -6.84
CA TYR A 523 -27.64 6.27 -6.24
C TYR A 523 -27.91 4.90 -6.90
N MET A 524 -26.83 4.22 -7.29
CA MET A 524 -26.80 2.85 -7.78
C MET A 524 -25.86 2.00 -6.91
N ARG A 525 -26.40 0.97 -6.26
CA ARG A 525 -25.60 -0.01 -5.52
C ARG A 525 -24.71 -0.81 -6.48
N LYS A 526 -23.38 -0.73 -6.31
CA LYS A 526 -22.39 -1.48 -7.12
C LYS A 526 -21.85 -2.75 -6.46
N ASP A 527 -21.87 -2.83 -5.14
CA ASP A 527 -21.40 -3.98 -4.35
C ASP A 527 -22.47 -4.45 -3.36
N LEU A 528 -22.52 -5.75 -3.04
CA LEU A 528 -23.52 -6.29 -2.10
C LEU A 528 -23.34 -5.83 -0.65
N ASN A 529 -22.14 -5.36 -0.26
CA ASN A 529 -21.90 -4.75 1.03
C ASN A 529 -22.25 -3.24 1.07
N MET A 530 -22.62 -2.62 -0.06
CA MET A 530 -23.15 -1.25 -0.05
C MET A 530 -24.66 -1.21 0.27
N PRO A 531 -25.19 -0.12 0.84
CA PRO A 531 -26.62 0.06 1.08
C PRO A 531 -27.48 -0.23 -0.15
N LYS A 532 -28.70 -0.77 0.04
CA LYS A 532 -29.63 -0.99 -1.07
C LYS A 532 -30.17 0.33 -1.65
N VAL A 533 -30.38 1.31 -0.78
CA VAL A 533 -30.84 2.67 -1.09
C VAL A 533 -30.17 3.63 -0.11
N LEU A 534 -30.06 4.90 -0.50
CA LEU A 534 -29.72 6.00 0.40
C LEU A 534 -30.96 6.88 0.61
N PRO A 535 -31.10 7.53 1.78
CA PRO A 535 -32.19 8.45 2.00
C PRO A 535 -32.02 9.69 1.13
N ARG A 536 -33.12 10.43 0.93
CA ARG A 536 -33.05 11.75 0.32
C ARG A 536 -32.28 12.69 1.25
N ARG A 537 -31.39 13.48 0.65
CA ARG A 537 -30.59 14.52 1.30
C ARG A 537 -30.65 15.76 0.43
N LYS A 538 -30.71 16.94 1.05
CA LYS A 538 -30.72 18.23 0.36
C LYS A 538 -29.53 18.41 -0.61
N ASN A 539 -28.31 18.12 -0.16
CA ASN A 539 -27.10 18.22 -0.98
C ASN A 539 -26.67 16.80 -1.38
N CYS A 540 -27.11 16.32 -2.54
CA CYS A 540 -26.82 14.99 -3.05
C CYS A 540 -26.25 15.11 -4.48
N PRO A 541 -25.08 14.49 -4.77
CA PRO A 541 -24.34 13.53 -3.93
C PRO A 541 -23.36 14.14 -2.90
N GLU A 542 -23.04 15.44 -2.96
CA GLU A 542 -21.88 16.03 -2.28
C GLU A 542 -21.91 15.89 -0.75
N GLY A 543 -23.10 16.00 -0.13
CA GLY A 543 -23.25 15.87 1.32
C GLY A 543 -22.76 14.52 1.85
N TRP A 544 -22.77 13.46 1.02
CA TRP A 544 -22.29 12.13 1.39
C TRP A 544 -20.76 12.03 1.56
N GLN A 545 -20.00 13.05 1.13
CA GLN A 545 -18.53 13.00 1.12
C GLN A 545 -17.94 13.01 2.53
N ASN A 546 -18.53 13.78 3.45
CA ASN A 546 -18.04 13.93 4.84
C ASN A 546 -18.96 13.24 5.88
N ASP A 547 -20.08 12.66 5.43
CA ASP A 547 -21.05 11.96 6.27
C ASP A 547 -21.49 10.64 5.62
N SER A 548 -20.51 9.76 5.40
CA SER A 548 -20.67 8.46 4.76
C SER A 548 -21.61 7.52 5.54
N PRO A 549 -22.43 6.71 4.85
CA PRO A 549 -23.27 5.67 5.46
C PRO A 549 -22.47 4.44 5.90
N LEU A 550 -23.12 3.58 6.70
CA LEU A 550 -22.66 2.23 6.98
C LEU A 550 -22.72 1.32 5.75
N THR A 551 -21.87 0.30 5.73
CA THR A 551 -22.02 -0.88 4.87
C THR A 551 -23.10 -1.82 5.42
N ASN A 552 -23.53 -2.82 4.64
CA ASN A 552 -24.48 -3.85 5.13
C ASN A 552 -23.84 -4.73 6.23
N VAL A 553 -22.52 -4.95 6.16
CA VAL A 553 -21.72 -5.54 7.26
C VAL A 553 -21.73 -4.61 8.48
N GLY A 554 -21.59 -3.29 8.31
CA GLY A 554 -21.67 -2.31 9.40
C GLY A 554 -23.03 -2.30 10.11
N VAL A 555 -24.12 -2.40 9.34
CA VAL A 555 -25.49 -2.59 9.87
C VAL A 555 -25.61 -3.92 10.63
N TYR A 556 -25.05 -5.01 10.09
CA TYR A 556 -25.07 -6.32 10.74
C TYR A 556 -24.27 -6.36 12.04
N GLN A 557 -23.05 -5.78 12.08
CA GLN A 557 -22.24 -5.62 13.29
C GLN A 557 -23.05 -4.94 14.40
N ALA A 558 -23.69 -3.82 14.07
CA ALA A 558 -24.48 -3.04 15.02
C ALA A 558 -25.70 -3.81 15.55
N ARG A 559 -26.42 -4.53 14.68
CA ARG A 559 -27.53 -5.41 15.10
C ARG A 559 -27.06 -6.55 16.00
N LEU A 560 -25.94 -7.19 15.67
CA LEU A 560 -25.36 -8.28 16.46
C LEU A 560 -24.94 -7.81 17.87
N THR A 561 -24.37 -6.59 18.01
CA THR A 561 -24.13 -6.01 19.35
C THR A 561 -25.43 -5.79 20.12
N GLY A 562 -26.49 -5.33 19.45
CA GLY A 562 -27.81 -5.18 20.07
C GLY A 562 -28.42 -6.52 20.54
N GLU A 563 -28.29 -7.56 19.74
CA GLU A 563 -28.72 -8.93 20.08
C GLU A 563 -27.94 -9.46 21.30
N ALA A 564 -26.61 -9.26 21.34
CA ALA A 564 -25.79 -9.64 22.48
C ALA A 564 -26.14 -8.88 23.77
N LEU A 565 -26.49 -7.58 23.69
CA LEU A 565 -26.98 -6.81 24.84
C LEU A 565 -28.35 -7.29 25.33
N LEU A 566 -29.23 -7.75 24.43
CA LEU A 566 -30.50 -8.38 24.79
C LEU A 566 -30.30 -9.73 25.49
N GLU A 567 -29.38 -10.56 25.01
CA GLU A 567 -29.01 -11.84 25.62
C GLU A 567 -28.42 -11.66 27.03
N ALA A 568 -27.58 -10.64 27.20
CA ALA A 568 -27.08 -10.18 28.50
C ALA A 568 -28.16 -9.53 29.41
N LYS A 569 -29.42 -9.42 28.92
CA LYS A 569 -30.58 -8.85 29.63
C LYS A 569 -30.35 -7.41 30.10
N ILE A 570 -29.66 -6.63 29.27
CA ILE A 570 -29.38 -5.21 29.52
C ILE A 570 -30.61 -4.37 29.22
N GLN A 571 -30.98 -3.52 30.18
CA GLN A 571 -31.98 -2.48 30.01
C GLN A 571 -31.26 -1.16 29.66
N ILE A 572 -31.76 -0.48 28.62
CA ILE A 572 -31.31 0.85 28.20
C ILE A 572 -32.49 1.81 28.33
N ASP A 573 -32.36 2.83 29.19
CA ASP A 573 -33.43 3.78 29.49
C ASP A 573 -33.33 5.04 28.63
N HIS A 574 -32.10 5.46 28.31
CA HIS A 574 -31.81 6.63 27.49
C HIS A 574 -30.80 6.32 26.39
N VAL A 575 -30.97 6.98 25.23
CA VAL A 575 -30.13 6.79 24.05
C VAL A 575 -29.70 8.15 23.49
N TYR A 576 -28.40 8.34 23.38
CA TYR A 576 -27.78 9.51 22.76
C TYR A 576 -26.89 9.09 21.59
N CYS A 577 -26.88 9.89 20.54
CA CYS A 577 -26.18 9.57 19.32
C CYS A 577 -25.51 10.81 18.73
N SER A 578 -24.29 10.65 18.23
CA SER A 578 -23.69 11.69 17.40
C SER A 578 -24.50 11.88 16.11
N PRO A 579 -24.70 13.12 15.60
CA PRO A 579 -25.54 13.38 14.42
C PRO A 579 -25.00 12.82 13.09
N SER A 580 -23.80 12.24 13.06
CA SER A 580 -23.29 11.58 11.85
C SER A 580 -24.15 10.39 11.45
N TYR A 581 -24.46 10.26 10.16
CA TYR A 581 -25.42 9.27 9.67
C TYR A 581 -25.02 7.83 10.02
N ARG A 582 -23.73 7.49 9.90
CA ARG A 582 -23.14 6.22 10.37
C ARG A 582 -23.48 5.89 11.83
N CYS A 583 -23.53 6.88 12.71
CA CYS A 583 -23.85 6.71 14.12
C CYS A 583 -25.35 6.48 14.31
N VAL A 584 -26.20 7.26 13.64
CA VAL A 584 -27.66 7.09 13.68
C VAL A 584 -28.09 5.71 13.15
N GLN A 585 -27.48 5.26 12.05
CA GLN A 585 -27.66 3.92 11.52
C GLN A 585 -27.24 2.83 12.53
N THR A 586 -26.05 2.96 13.12
CA THR A 586 -25.56 2.02 14.15
C THR A 586 -26.52 1.95 15.33
N CYS A 587 -26.94 3.11 15.83
CA CYS A 587 -27.84 3.25 16.98
C CYS A 587 -29.18 2.56 16.72
N THR A 588 -29.74 2.77 15.53
CA THR A 588 -31.02 2.17 15.11
C THR A 588 -30.91 0.65 14.99
N SER A 589 -29.85 0.14 14.37
CA SER A 589 -29.60 -1.30 14.24
C SER A 589 -29.34 -1.98 15.58
N ALA A 590 -28.62 -1.33 16.50
CA ALA A 590 -28.44 -1.83 17.86
C ALA A 590 -29.78 -1.86 18.62
N LEU A 591 -30.63 -0.83 18.50
CA LEU A 591 -31.97 -0.82 19.10
C LEU A 591 -32.93 -1.86 18.48
N GLU A 592 -32.76 -2.19 17.20
CA GLU A 592 -33.45 -3.30 16.55
C GLU A 592 -33.06 -4.64 17.17
N GLY A 593 -31.76 -4.93 17.30
CA GLY A 593 -31.24 -6.13 17.95
C GLY A 593 -31.66 -6.26 19.43
N LEU A 594 -31.64 -5.13 20.16
CA LEU A 594 -32.16 -4.99 21.53
C LEU A 594 -33.68 -5.22 21.64
N LYS A 595 -34.42 -5.27 20.52
CA LYS A 595 -35.90 -5.26 20.48
C LYS A 595 -36.48 -4.04 21.22
N MET A 596 -35.83 -2.89 21.05
CA MET A 596 -36.18 -1.60 21.65
C MET A 596 -36.43 -0.48 20.63
N LEU A 597 -36.48 -0.79 19.33
CA LEU A 597 -36.94 0.15 18.30
C LEU A 597 -38.30 0.75 18.68
N GLY A 598 -38.43 2.08 18.61
CA GLY A 598 -39.64 2.80 19.02
C GLY A 598 -39.85 2.99 20.54
N LYS A 599 -38.91 2.54 21.40
CA LYS A 599 -38.99 2.72 22.86
C LYS A 599 -38.23 4.00 23.30
N PRO A 600 -36.90 4.02 23.49
CA PRO A 600 -36.17 5.27 23.65
C PRO A 600 -35.93 5.90 22.27
N LYS A 601 -36.49 7.10 22.05
CA LYS A 601 -36.16 7.90 20.87
C LYS A 601 -34.70 8.33 20.89
N ILE A 602 -34.07 8.34 19.72
CA ILE A 602 -32.65 8.67 19.53
C ILE A 602 -32.46 10.17 19.71
N LYS A 603 -31.70 10.58 20.74
CA LYS A 603 -31.37 11.98 21.02
C LYS A 603 -30.08 12.35 20.31
N LEU A 604 -30.17 13.23 19.32
CA LEU A 604 -29.02 13.68 18.53
C LEU A 604 -28.24 14.75 19.30
N GLU A 605 -27.01 14.43 19.70
CA GLU A 605 -26.14 15.30 20.47
C GLU A 605 -24.88 15.66 19.66
N PRO A 606 -24.82 16.86 19.05
CA PRO A 606 -23.63 17.35 18.36
C PRO A 606 -22.38 17.39 19.26
N GLY A 607 -22.54 17.58 20.57
CA GLY A 607 -21.47 17.49 21.56
C GLY A 607 -20.70 16.16 21.55
N LEU A 608 -21.27 15.08 21.00
CA LEU A 608 -20.64 13.76 20.83
C LEU A 608 -19.95 13.57 19.46
N PHE A 609 -19.92 14.58 18.59
CA PHE A 609 -19.22 14.51 17.31
C PHE A 609 -17.68 14.44 17.48
N GLU A 610 -17.00 13.94 16.44
CA GLU A 610 -15.55 13.75 16.37
C GLU A 610 -14.75 15.04 16.59
N TRP A 611 -13.43 14.88 16.68
CA TRP A 611 -12.51 16.01 16.84
C TRP A 611 -12.52 16.89 15.58
N LEU A 612 -12.88 18.16 15.74
CA LEU A 612 -13.07 19.12 14.65
C LEU A 612 -11.78 19.43 13.87
N ALA A 613 -10.60 19.12 14.41
CA ALA A 613 -9.34 19.23 13.66
C ALA A 613 -9.28 18.29 12.44
N TRP A 614 -10.16 17.29 12.34
CA TRP A 614 -10.34 16.45 11.14
C TRP A 614 -11.30 17.06 10.12
N TYR A 615 -11.97 18.16 10.45
CA TYR A 615 -13.04 18.79 9.70
C TYR A 615 -12.77 20.30 9.46
N PRO A 616 -11.68 20.65 8.74
CA PRO A 616 -11.23 22.04 8.57
C PRO A 616 -12.23 22.95 7.84
N ASN A 617 -13.18 22.35 7.11
CA ASN A 617 -14.21 23.06 6.35
C ASN A 617 -15.54 23.22 7.12
N GLY A 618 -15.58 22.84 8.41
CA GLY A 618 -16.80 22.83 9.23
C GLY A 618 -17.37 21.43 9.43
N VAL A 619 -18.42 21.34 10.25
CA VAL A 619 -19.14 20.08 10.49
C VAL A 619 -19.75 19.54 9.18
N PRO A 620 -19.91 18.21 9.03
CA PRO A 620 -20.57 17.64 7.86
C PRO A 620 -22.02 18.10 7.68
N ASP A 621 -22.52 17.99 6.45
CA ASP A 621 -23.93 18.14 6.10
C ASP A 621 -24.74 16.93 6.61
N TRP A 622 -24.97 16.89 7.92
CA TRP A 622 -25.79 15.88 8.58
C TRP A 622 -27.24 15.97 8.12
N LEU A 623 -27.91 14.82 8.02
CA LEU A 623 -29.36 14.78 7.79
C LEU A 623 -30.07 15.48 8.95
N ASN A 624 -30.99 16.38 8.61
CA ASN A 624 -31.83 17.04 9.61
C ASN A 624 -32.95 16.10 10.10
N ASN A 625 -33.61 16.47 11.21
CA ASN A 625 -34.69 15.67 11.81
C ASN A 625 -35.78 15.25 10.81
N SER A 626 -36.17 16.11 9.87
CA SER A 626 -37.20 15.79 8.88
C SER A 626 -36.72 14.76 7.86
N GLU A 627 -35.48 14.88 7.38
CA GLU A 627 -34.85 13.90 6.47
C GLU A 627 -34.66 12.54 7.17
N LEU A 628 -34.27 12.53 8.44
CA LEU A 628 -34.14 11.32 9.24
C LEU A 628 -35.50 10.63 9.46
N ILE A 629 -36.57 11.39 9.72
CA ILE A 629 -37.93 10.86 9.85
C ILE A 629 -38.46 10.33 8.51
N GLU A 630 -38.24 11.03 7.38
CA GLU A 630 -38.59 10.51 6.04
C GLU A 630 -37.85 9.19 5.76
N ALA A 631 -36.59 9.09 6.21
CA ALA A 631 -35.77 7.89 6.16
C ALA A 631 -36.12 6.82 7.23
N LYS A 632 -37.16 7.04 8.05
CA LYS A 632 -37.69 6.14 9.09
C LYS A 632 -36.79 5.90 10.30
N TYR A 633 -35.95 6.87 10.65
CA TYR A 633 -35.20 6.88 11.92
C TYR A 633 -36.03 7.55 13.03
N ASP A 634 -36.19 6.88 14.17
CA ASP A 634 -36.98 7.36 15.31
C ASP A 634 -36.16 8.32 16.20
N VAL A 635 -35.98 9.54 15.69
CA VAL A 635 -35.26 10.62 16.38
C VAL A 635 -36.17 11.44 17.28
N ASP A 636 -35.60 11.95 18.37
CA ASP A 636 -36.29 12.77 19.35
C ASP A 636 -36.28 14.26 18.94
N CYS A 637 -37.29 14.69 18.19
CA CYS A 637 -37.42 16.11 17.81
C CYS A 637 -37.73 17.06 18.98
N SER A 638 -38.03 16.54 20.18
CA SER A 638 -38.20 17.35 21.39
C SER A 638 -36.92 17.47 22.22
N TYR A 639 -35.84 16.83 21.78
CA TYR A 639 -34.56 16.91 22.46
C TYR A 639 -33.83 18.22 22.16
N GLU A 640 -33.52 18.97 23.21
CA GLU A 640 -32.61 20.12 23.18
C GLU A 640 -31.18 19.64 23.52
N PRO A 641 -30.22 19.70 22.58
CA PRO A 641 -28.85 19.26 22.82
C PRO A 641 -28.14 20.06 23.91
N VAL A 642 -27.18 19.41 24.58
CA VAL A 642 -26.26 20.06 25.51
C VAL A 642 -25.33 21.03 24.77
N LEU A 643 -24.83 20.63 23.60
CA LEU A 643 -24.08 21.52 22.71
C LEU A 643 -24.77 21.57 21.33
N SER A 644 -25.19 22.74 20.90
CA SER A 644 -25.84 22.86 19.59
C SER A 644 -24.85 22.66 18.44
N ALA A 645 -25.36 22.30 17.27
CA ALA A 645 -24.55 22.20 16.05
C ALA A 645 -23.91 23.55 15.66
N ALA A 646 -24.55 24.67 16.00
CA ALA A 646 -24.03 26.01 15.75
C ALA A 646 -22.86 26.34 16.70
N ASP A 647 -22.99 26.03 17.99
CA ASP A 647 -21.94 26.28 18.98
C ASP A 647 -20.70 25.41 18.72
N LEU A 648 -20.91 24.13 18.37
CA LEU A 648 -19.84 23.25 17.90
C LEU A 648 -19.16 23.80 16.64
N SER A 649 -19.94 24.32 15.69
CA SER A 649 -19.41 24.93 14.45
C SER A 649 -18.66 26.24 14.70
N ALA A 650 -18.83 26.89 15.86
CA ALA A 650 -18.02 28.04 16.26
C ALA A 650 -16.62 27.62 16.79
N GLN A 651 -16.43 26.34 17.13
CA GLN A 651 -15.22 25.80 17.78
C GLN A 651 -14.31 24.98 16.85
N LEU A 652 -14.26 25.29 15.55
CA LEU A 652 -13.51 24.52 14.52
C LEU A 652 -11.99 24.33 14.79
N LYS A 653 -11.42 25.03 15.76
CA LYS A 653 -9.99 24.97 16.13
C LYS A 653 -9.78 24.39 17.53
N GLU A 654 -10.67 23.51 17.99
CA GLU A 654 -10.52 22.87 19.31
C GLU A 654 -9.19 22.07 19.41
N THR A 655 -8.46 22.28 20.50
CA THR A 655 -7.31 21.43 20.84
C THR A 655 -7.77 20.04 21.26
N THR A 656 -6.86 19.07 21.32
CA THR A 656 -7.16 17.74 21.87
C THR A 656 -7.74 17.83 23.28
N GLU A 657 -7.18 18.69 24.14
CA GLU A 657 -7.68 18.90 25.51
C GLU A 657 -9.10 19.49 25.52
N GLN A 658 -9.39 20.48 24.67
CA GLN A 658 -10.73 21.04 24.52
C GLN A 658 -11.75 20.01 24.00
N PHE A 659 -11.35 19.13 23.08
CA PHE A 659 -12.18 18.01 22.60
C PHE A 659 -12.53 17.03 23.74
N TYR A 660 -11.55 16.70 24.59
CA TYR A 660 -11.75 15.92 25.81
C TYR A 660 -12.73 16.61 26.77
N MET A 661 -12.48 17.89 27.10
CA MET A 661 -13.36 18.69 27.95
C MET A 661 -14.80 18.74 27.42
N ARG A 662 -14.98 19.04 26.13
CA ARG A 662 -16.29 19.05 25.46
C ARG A 662 -17.05 17.74 25.66
N ASN A 663 -16.42 16.61 25.36
CA ASN A 663 -17.06 15.30 25.52
C ASN A 663 -17.35 14.94 26.98
N HIS A 664 -16.50 15.38 27.92
CA HIS A 664 -16.70 15.16 29.35
C HIS A 664 -17.83 16.01 29.93
N GLU A 665 -17.86 17.32 29.64
CA GLU A 665 -18.89 18.27 30.09
C GLU A 665 -20.27 17.90 29.54
N VAL A 666 -20.34 17.55 28.25
CA VAL A 666 -21.58 17.04 27.64
C VAL A 666 -22.08 15.81 28.40
N LEU A 667 -21.20 14.83 28.62
CA LEU A 667 -21.57 13.59 29.30
C LEU A 667 -22.02 13.81 30.75
N LEU A 668 -21.36 14.70 31.51
CA LEU A 668 -21.79 15.04 32.88
C LEU A 668 -23.21 15.62 32.88
N GLN A 669 -23.52 16.56 31.99
CA GLN A 669 -24.88 17.09 31.87
C GLN A 669 -25.90 16.02 31.43
N LEU A 670 -25.53 15.08 30.56
CA LEU A 670 -26.41 13.95 30.21
C LEU A 670 -26.69 13.06 31.42
N LEU A 671 -25.66 12.78 32.23
CA LEU A 671 -25.77 11.98 33.45
C LEU A 671 -26.61 12.68 34.54
N GLU A 672 -26.49 14.00 34.68
CA GLU A 672 -27.29 14.81 35.62
C GLU A 672 -28.77 14.91 35.21
N ARG A 673 -29.05 15.04 33.91
CA ARG A 673 -30.42 15.18 33.37
C ARG A 673 -31.23 13.88 33.34
N THR A 674 -30.62 12.73 33.67
CA THR A 674 -31.24 11.41 33.49
C THR A 674 -31.02 10.48 34.69
N SER A 675 -31.80 9.40 34.75
CA SER A 675 -31.60 8.28 35.68
C SER A 675 -31.67 6.96 34.91
N GLY A 676 -31.18 5.87 35.49
CA GLY A 676 -31.04 4.60 34.77
C GLY A 676 -29.92 4.60 33.73
N ASN A 677 -29.95 3.60 32.86
CA ASN A 677 -28.86 3.23 31.97
C ASN A 677 -28.88 4.03 30.66
N ILE A 678 -27.68 4.43 30.21
CA ILE A 678 -27.52 5.23 28.99
C ILE A 678 -26.73 4.44 27.95
N LEU A 679 -27.22 4.41 26.70
CA LEU A 679 -26.45 4.04 25.53
C LEU A 679 -26.01 5.30 24.76
N VAL A 680 -24.71 5.42 24.50
CA VAL A 680 -24.08 6.47 23.70
C VAL A 680 -23.50 5.83 22.44
N VAL A 681 -23.98 6.24 21.26
CA VAL A 681 -23.49 5.72 19.96
C VAL A 681 -22.81 6.83 19.16
N ALA A 682 -21.50 6.71 18.99
CA ALA A 682 -20.67 7.73 18.39
C ALA A 682 -19.42 7.12 17.73
N HIS A 683 -18.23 7.60 18.07
CA HIS A 683 -17.00 7.39 17.30
C HIS A 683 -15.92 6.65 18.10
N ALA A 684 -14.82 6.27 17.45
CA ALA A 684 -13.74 5.53 18.11
C ALA A 684 -13.15 6.29 19.32
N THR A 685 -13.02 7.61 19.17
CA THR A 685 -12.58 8.54 20.22
C THR A 685 -13.53 8.58 21.41
N THR A 686 -14.84 8.51 21.18
CA THR A 686 -15.86 8.70 22.21
C THR A 686 -15.77 7.66 23.33
N LEU A 687 -15.36 6.42 23.02
CA LEU A 687 -15.13 5.37 24.02
C LEU A 687 -14.12 5.79 25.09
N ASP A 688 -13.19 6.69 24.75
CA ASP A 688 -12.13 7.16 25.62
C ASP A 688 -12.39 8.57 26.15
N THR A 689 -12.78 9.53 25.30
CA THR A 689 -13.03 10.91 25.73
C THR A 689 -14.20 11.02 26.70
N CYS A 690 -15.24 10.19 26.54
CA CYS A 690 -16.34 10.12 27.51
C CYS A 690 -16.03 9.27 28.75
N SER A 691 -15.25 8.19 28.64
CA SER A 691 -14.98 7.33 29.82
C SER A 691 -13.84 7.85 30.70
N ARG A 692 -12.76 8.35 30.12
CA ARG A 692 -11.47 8.55 30.80
C ARG A 692 -11.52 9.57 31.94
N GLN A 693 -12.03 10.77 31.67
CA GLN A 693 -12.20 11.80 32.70
C GLN A 693 -13.32 11.45 33.69
N LEU A 694 -14.37 10.77 33.21
CA LEU A 694 -15.45 10.28 34.08
C LEU A 694 -14.93 9.30 35.14
N THR A 695 -13.94 8.46 34.79
CA THR A 695 -13.24 7.57 35.72
C THR A 695 -11.99 8.19 36.39
N GLY A 696 -11.86 9.52 36.38
CA GLY A 696 -10.79 10.26 37.08
C GLY A 696 -9.42 10.27 36.38
N GLY A 697 -9.31 9.83 35.12
CA GLY A 697 -8.09 9.93 34.32
C GLY A 697 -7.94 11.27 33.62
N ALA A 698 -6.72 11.82 33.59
CA ALA A 698 -6.41 13.04 32.83
C ALA A 698 -6.57 12.85 31.31
N ALA A 699 -6.98 13.90 30.59
CA ALA A 699 -7.05 13.92 29.13
C ALA A 699 -5.72 13.46 28.50
N ARG A 700 -5.78 12.73 27.38
CA ARG A 700 -4.57 12.27 26.67
C ARG A 700 -4.01 13.35 25.76
N SER A 701 -2.70 13.33 25.55
CA SER A 701 -2.08 14.05 24.45
C SER A 701 -2.59 13.55 23.08
N THR A 702 -2.43 14.39 22.05
CA THR A 702 -2.78 14.04 20.66
C THR A 702 -2.13 12.75 20.17
N ASN A 703 -0.90 12.48 20.61
CA ASN A 703 -0.13 11.30 20.20
C ASN A 703 -0.66 10.02 20.87
N GLU A 704 -0.95 10.07 22.17
CA GLU A 704 -1.55 8.95 22.89
C GLU A 704 -2.98 8.64 22.40
N LEU A 705 -3.79 9.68 22.16
CA LEU A 705 -5.13 9.51 21.59
C LEU A 705 -5.05 8.80 20.22
N ARG A 706 -4.14 9.22 19.33
CA ARG A 706 -3.89 8.54 18.04
C ARG A 706 -3.50 7.07 18.22
N GLN A 707 -2.65 6.74 19.20
CA GLN A 707 -2.25 5.35 19.46
C GLN A 707 -3.41 4.46 19.95
N VAL A 708 -4.43 5.04 20.59
CA VAL A 708 -5.59 4.30 21.11
C VAL A 708 -6.68 4.15 20.03
N ILE A 709 -6.96 5.17 19.23
CA ILE A 709 -7.99 5.12 18.16
C ILE A 709 -7.80 3.90 17.23
N HIS A 710 -6.56 3.62 16.81
CA HIS A 710 -6.26 2.49 15.91
C HIS A 710 -6.51 1.10 16.54
N LYS A 711 -6.71 1.01 17.86
CA LYS A 711 -6.97 -0.23 18.60
C LYS A 711 -8.45 -0.47 18.89
N ILE A 712 -9.36 0.37 18.38
CA ILE A 712 -10.80 0.31 18.63
C ILE A 712 -11.53 -0.08 17.33
N PRO A 713 -11.85 -1.38 17.10
CA PRO A 713 -12.66 -1.83 15.96
C PRO A 713 -14.06 -1.21 15.87
N TYR A 714 -14.73 -1.39 14.74
CA TYR A 714 -16.14 -1.04 14.56
C TYR A 714 -17.03 -1.77 15.58
N CYS A 715 -18.10 -1.11 16.03
CA CYS A 715 -19.03 -1.65 17.05
C CYS A 715 -18.39 -2.08 18.39
N SER A 716 -17.15 -1.65 18.67
CA SER A 716 -16.56 -1.78 20.02
C SER A 716 -17.44 -1.10 21.05
N LEU A 717 -17.58 -1.74 22.22
CA LEU A 717 -18.38 -1.29 23.34
C LEU A 717 -17.52 -1.17 24.60
N VAL A 718 -17.69 -0.08 25.34
CA VAL A 718 -17.14 0.13 26.68
C VAL A 718 -18.29 0.32 27.67
N THR A 719 -18.19 -0.28 28.85
CA THR A 719 -19.14 -0.10 29.94
C THR A 719 -18.47 0.65 31.09
N VAL A 720 -19.13 1.70 31.57
CA VAL A 720 -18.75 2.45 32.76
C VAL A 720 -19.87 2.30 33.79
N GLU A 721 -19.53 1.84 34.99
CA GLU A 721 -20.50 1.56 36.07
C GLU A 721 -20.29 2.50 37.25
N GLN A 722 -21.38 2.99 37.83
CA GLN A 722 -21.36 3.84 39.02
C GLN A 722 -21.34 2.97 40.30
N ILE A 723 -20.14 2.73 40.83
CA ILE A 723 -19.89 1.92 42.03
C ILE A 723 -19.52 2.85 43.19
N GLU A 724 -20.27 2.79 44.29
CA GLU A 724 -20.07 3.65 45.48
C GLU A 724 -20.04 5.17 45.15
N GLY A 725 -20.87 5.58 44.18
CA GLY A 725 -20.94 6.96 43.70
C GLY A 725 -19.84 7.38 42.73
N LYS A 726 -18.81 6.54 42.51
CA LYS A 726 -17.72 6.78 41.54
C LYS A 726 -17.93 5.97 40.27
N TRP A 727 -17.61 6.57 39.13
CA TRP A 727 -17.64 5.85 37.85
C TRP A 727 -16.35 5.08 37.63
N GLN A 728 -16.48 3.82 37.21
CA GLN A 728 -15.35 2.92 36.96
C GLN A 728 -15.56 2.16 35.64
N LEU A 729 -14.48 1.90 34.91
CA LEU A 729 -14.52 1.01 33.75
C LEU A 729 -14.72 -0.43 34.23
N VAL A 730 -15.70 -1.12 33.66
CA VAL A 730 -15.98 -2.54 33.93
C VAL A 730 -15.98 -3.34 32.64
N GLU A 731 -15.80 -4.65 32.74
CA GLU A 731 -15.95 -5.55 31.60
C GLU A 731 -17.39 -5.46 31.06
N PRO A 732 -17.60 -5.28 29.73
CA PRO A 732 -18.93 -5.25 29.16
C PRO A 732 -19.67 -6.58 29.35
N ASP A 733 -20.96 -6.51 29.68
CA ASP A 733 -21.79 -7.70 29.92
C ASP A 733 -22.04 -8.56 28.65
N CYS A 734 -21.54 -8.14 27.47
CA CYS A 734 -21.68 -8.82 26.19
C CYS A 734 -20.33 -9.02 25.49
N LEU A 735 -20.21 -10.11 24.71
CA LEU A 735 -18.98 -10.49 24.01
C LEU A 735 -18.60 -9.51 22.87
N PRO A 736 -17.29 -9.35 22.56
CA PRO A 736 -16.82 -8.56 21.43
C PRO A 736 -17.04 -9.26 20.08
N ILE A 737 -17.12 -8.47 19.00
CA ILE A 737 -17.24 -8.96 17.63
C ILE A 737 -15.86 -8.98 16.95
N THR A 738 -15.53 -10.07 16.26
CA THR A 738 -14.33 -10.19 15.40
C THR A 738 -14.68 -10.95 14.13
N HIS A 739 -14.21 -10.46 12.98
CA HIS A 739 -14.32 -11.16 11.70
C HIS A 739 -13.19 -10.75 10.74
N SER A 740 -12.95 -11.57 9.71
CA SER A 740 -12.00 -11.27 8.63
C SER A 740 -12.61 -10.33 7.57
N LYS A 741 -11.77 -9.84 6.66
CA LYS A 741 -12.22 -9.13 5.44
C LYS A 741 -12.64 -10.14 4.38
N ASN A 742 -13.63 -9.78 3.57
CA ASN A 742 -14.01 -10.51 2.36
C ASN A 742 -13.66 -9.66 1.12
N PRO A 743 -12.70 -10.06 0.27
CA PRO A 743 -12.33 -9.28 -0.92
C PRO A 743 -13.42 -9.32 -2.00
N ARG A 744 -13.48 -8.27 -2.82
CA ARG A 744 -14.39 -8.23 -3.98
C ARG A 744 -13.88 -9.21 -5.06
N PHE A 745 -14.75 -10.14 -5.47
CA PHE A 745 -14.46 -11.09 -6.54
C PHE A 745 -14.85 -10.50 -7.91
N GLU A 746 -13.92 -10.54 -8.86
CA GLU A 746 -14.14 -10.14 -10.26
C GLU A 746 -14.22 -11.39 -11.12
N TRP A 747 -15.43 -11.78 -11.52
CA TRP A 747 -15.71 -13.06 -12.17
C TRP A 747 -14.99 -13.26 -13.50
N ASN A 748 -14.64 -12.17 -14.20
CA ASN A 748 -13.92 -12.20 -15.47
C ASN A 748 -12.46 -12.67 -15.32
N ALA A 749 -11.91 -12.70 -14.10
CA ALA A 749 -10.63 -13.36 -13.83
C ALA A 749 -10.66 -14.87 -14.20
N LEU A 750 -11.84 -15.51 -14.18
CA LEU A 750 -12.01 -16.89 -14.64
C LEU A 750 -12.11 -17.04 -16.17
N SER A 751 -12.16 -15.93 -16.90
CA SER A 751 -12.20 -15.90 -18.38
C SER A 751 -10.89 -15.44 -19.03
N ALA A 752 -9.87 -15.15 -18.21
CA ALA A 752 -8.51 -14.96 -18.68
C ALA A 752 -7.85 -16.34 -18.86
N THR A 753 -7.76 -16.77 -20.11
CA THR A 753 -6.93 -17.90 -20.59
C THR A 753 -5.65 -17.38 -21.20
#